data_AF-A0A959UHF4-F1
#
_entry.id   AF-A0A959UHF4-F1
#
_cell.length_a   1.000
_cell.length_b   1.000
_cell.length_c   1.000
_cell.angle_alpha   90.00
_cell.angle_beta   90.00
_cell.angle_gamma   90.00
#
_symmetry.space_group_name_H-M   'P 1'
#
loop_
_entity.id
_entity.type
_entity.pdbx_description
1 polymer ?
#
loop_
_entity_poly.entity_id
_entity_poly.type
_entity_poly.pdbx_seq_one_letter_code
_entity_poly.pdbx_strand_id
1 'polypeptide(L)'
;MKQLYTKYFIMLMMLCAFISVTNGQIQSLPGGGDWNSIYTWIGGTIPGINDDVIIDGIVECDNGHHCNNLTVLPTGVLRNNYYSGSLTVNGNITNHGGIENYVSNMTLYLKGNVNNNGVWTNSYVRINGTGNQTVTCSNGHTFGGYQFVMEKPSGDFTFDGEVNFDNCQVLLADYTIYLTPGSTINIHDAVFNNCTVMGGGSSSAINGIGTYNADAPEFNYVHFHDLTFTGEINIYNGCSTHGTVYNNAMMQNSYYGAVLSVYDNFINNGTLRNYVSNFTLNVYDHFFNNNVVDNHALDFRGDDDQEVSLAPGKTYSPSYFTSFKATGKIVALTDLRFENVLVNMGSDTLLVPAGGLIHMDDGEFKSGVVAATEPTDFGDLTFHSENGATTNNSTFYNATLTGHFLCSYNNIFRGVTNNNGLMENDYYGLDADIYDHFINNGTIQNYVGNLILNLYGNFVNNGVVENHALDFYGTTDQLVDLLPGEAYSPTYFTSFKPSGKIVASADLVFQQTIIDLNNDTLMLQDDGTLALDGGYINEAVILDENNNTGYLHINFINEAYMSNCTIHNPELLGTVDLNTNNTFIGEVLVTGTARNDYNGYTLTINGNIINNGIIQNYINSLTVNINGHVTNNGIWENSYTHLNGTADQHVTCQNSNWFTGYQFFNSNSSGIVYFDDMVGFHNCQVRIEGNTINLPINSTLYMHGSYLTDCNLIGYNETSVVHGEGTYYVDGPYMQNSTFENISLTGDWGIGTGITFNGSVINNGILQNAYFSYALVVNAVFVNNGTIKSFINNLSMYMYSNFTNNGDWSGYTIDLNSSADQKITLADGKVFNPGYFHSYKPSGKIVALTDLSFVNTYIDINNDTLVLPEGATLSLNNRFLQEAVVNAESGRFNLYMTNEAYLQDCQLFDADLYGTIDLKDNEFFGTTINRGTMRNDYFSYTTDFYGDLINHGTIQNYINSFIIRAHANITNNGIWSNYYTLMEGTSDQYIHLNNGHWIDGQMRIHADISGPWYQWYWNGGAIVSHWPDPDPFSGYTSNTLQFNNPVSANRLGTYNCNVGGVYSRDIIVDQSSTMRLDVKVFMEGPFNGTEMNNTINPLIPLQNSLGIIGYSGPEAVSSIPNADIVDWVGFELRDAPDAASANENTTVGGGAYFLLKDGSIVGLDGNSMPSFDITISNQLFVLVWHRNHLPVMSKYPLTESGG
;
A
#
# COMPACT_ATOMS: atom_id res chain seq x y z
N MET A 1 -104.66 57.40 -88.41
CA MET A 1 -104.90 58.36 -87.30
C MET A 1 -104.51 57.81 -85.91
N LYS A 2 -103.57 56.84 -85.84
CA LYS A 2 -103.13 56.13 -84.63
C LYS A 2 -101.68 56.49 -84.22
N GLN A 3 -101.16 57.63 -84.70
CA GLN A 3 -99.77 58.06 -84.50
C GLN A 3 -99.60 59.48 -83.91
N LEU A 4 -100.69 60.22 -83.65
CA LEU A 4 -100.59 61.58 -83.09
C LEU A 4 -100.89 61.68 -81.59
N TYR A 5 -101.69 60.78 -80.99
CA TYR A 5 -102.07 60.91 -79.58
C TYR A 5 -101.09 60.28 -78.57
N THR A 6 -100.28 59.30 -78.99
CA THR A 6 -99.30 58.67 -78.10
C THR A 6 -98.03 59.51 -77.93
N LYS A 7 -97.73 60.44 -78.85
CA LYS A 7 -96.56 61.33 -78.75
C LYS A 7 -96.75 62.51 -77.80
N TYR A 8 -97.97 63.03 -77.63
CA TYR A 8 -98.20 64.18 -76.73
C TYR A 8 -98.38 63.78 -75.25
N PHE A 9 -98.74 62.54 -74.94
CA PHE A 9 -98.81 62.07 -73.55
C PHE A 9 -97.43 61.69 -72.96
N ILE A 10 -96.49 61.24 -73.81
CA ILE A 10 -95.10 60.95 -73.41
C ILE A 10 -94.28 62.24 -73.27
N MET A 11 -94.61 63.29 -74.03
CA MET A 11 -93.94 64.59 -73.94
C MET A 11 -94.31 65.39 -72.68
N LEU A 12 -95.46 65.08 -72.05
CA LEU A 12 -95.86 65.69 -70.77
C LEU A 12 -95.28 64.96 -69.54
N MET A 13 -94.95 63.67 -69.64
CA MET A 13 -94.24 62.94 -68.58
C MET A 13 -92.72 63.15 -68.57
N MET A 14 -92.11 63.51 -69.71
CA MET A 14 -90.69 63.90 -69.75
C MET A 14 -90.44 65.33 -69.24
N LEU A 15 -91.48 66.15 -69.05
CA LEU A 15 -91.37 67.53 -68.55
C LEU A 15 -91.51 67.64 -67.01
N CYS A 16 -91.68 66.52 -66.29
CA CYS A 16 -91.82 66.49 -64.83
C CYS A 16 -90.74 65.65 -64.11
N ALA A 17 -89.58 65.39 -64.74
CA ALA A 17 -88.51 64.58 -64.16
C ALA A 17 -87.12 65.26 -64.08
N PHE A 18 -87.04 66.58 -64.21
CA PHE A 18 -85.81 67.34 -63.93
C PHE A 18 -86.16 68.67 -63.22
N ILE A 19 -86.49 68.57 -61.93
CA ILE A 19 -86.23 69.64 -60.97
C ILE A 19 -85.30 69.02 -59.93
N SER A 20 -84.03 68.88 -60.28
CA SER A 20 -83.00 69.10 -59.30
C SER A 20 -82.89 70.62 -59.16
N VAL A 21 -83.20 71.15 -57.98
CA VAL A 21 -82.78 72.51 -57.61
C VAL A 21 -81.26 72.49 -57.69
N THR A 22 -80.70 73.02 -58.78
CA THR A 22 -79.28 73.31 -58.88
C THR A 22 -79.04 74.55 -58.02
N ASN A 23 -78.28 74.42 -56.93
CA ASN A 23 -77.77 75.59 -56.21
C ASN A 23 -77.07 76.52 -57.21
N GLY A 24 -77.22 77.83 -57.01
CA GLY A 24 -76.62 78.83 -57.89
C GLY A 24 -75.11 78.73 -57.81
N GLN A 25 -74.46 78.33 -58.90
CA GLN A 25 -73.01 78.37 -59.00
C GLN A 25 -72.55 79.82 -59.23
N ILE A 26 -71.82 80.40 -58.27
CA ILE A 26 -71.31 81.77 -58.32
C ILE A 26 -69.80 81.73 -58.54
N GLN A 27 -69.31 82.42 -59.58
CA GLN A 27 -67.90 82.45 -59.94
C GLN A 27 -67.30 83.84 -59.74
N SER A 28 -66.06 83.94 -59.24
CA SER A 28 -65.36 85.22 -59.14
C SER A 28 -64.92 85.74 -60.52
N LEU A 29 -64.75 87.05 -60.65
CA LEU A 29 -64.10 87.64 -61.82
C LEU A 29 -62.60 87.29 -61.82
N PRO A 30 -61.95 87.20 -63.00
CA PRO A 30 -60.51 86.96 -63.11
C PRO A 30 -59.62 87.94 -62.35
N GLY A 31 -60.11 89.17 -62.12
CA GLY A 31 -59.40 90.21 -61.37
C GLY A 31 -59.43 90.03 -59.85
N GLY A 32 -60.26 89.12 -59.32
CA GLY A 32 -60.41 88.93 -57.88
C GLY A 32 -61.11 90.09 -57.15
N GLY A 33 -60.99 90.12 -55.83
CA GLY A 33 -61.55 91.16 -54.94
C GLY A 33 -61.99 90.65 -53.56
N ASP A 34 -62.56 91.52 -52.74
CA ASP A 34 -63.08 91.14 -51.42
C ASP A 34 -64.32 90.22 -51.55
N TRP A 35 -64.43 89.17 -50.74
CA TRP A 35 -65.55 88.23 -50.74
C TRP A 35 -66.91 88.96 -50.65
N ASN A 36 -66.99 89.99 -49.82
CA ASN A 36 -68.21 90.77 -49.58
C ASN A 36 -68.44 91.91 -50.58
N SER A 37 -67.65 91.99 -51.66
CA SER A 37 -67.82 93.00 -52.72
C SER A 37 -68.59 92.43 -53.90
N ILE A 38 -69.64 93.13 -54.33
CA ILE A 38 -70.37 92.78 -55.56
C ILE A 38 -69.47 92.83 -56.81
N TYR A 39 -68.33 93.53 -56.76
CA TYR A 39 -67.39 93.62 -57.88
C TYR A 39 -66.45 92.41 -57.98
N THR A 40 -66.50 91.49 -57.02
CA THR A 40 -65.69 90.27 -57.03
C THR A 40 -66.34 89.16 -57.85
N TRP A 41 -67.67 89.19 -58.00
CA TRP A 41 -68.45 88.06 -58.52
C TRP A 41 -69.08 88.33 -59.88
N ILE A 42 -69.02 87.35 -60.79
CA ILE A 42 -69.71 87.40 -62.08
C ILE A 42 -71.21 87.54 -61.84
N GLY A 43 -71.81 88.62 -62.35
CA GLY A 43 -73.22 88.93 -62.13
C GLY A 43 -73.54 89.64 -60.81
N GLY A 44 -72.53 90.02 -60.01
CA GLY A 44 -72.68 90.91 -58.86
C GLY A 44 -73.29 90.31 -57.60
N THR A 45 -73.45 88.98 -57.53
CA THR A 45 -74.07 88.29 -56.39
C THR A 45 -72.99 87.79 -55.43
N ILE A 46 -73.05 88.23 -54.18
CA ILE A 46 -72.15 87.78 -53.10
C ILE A 46 -72.62 86.39 -52.63
N PRO A 47 -71.73 85.36 -52.57
CA PRO A 47 -72.09 84.03 -52.09
C PRO A 47 -72.49 83.98 -50.62
N GLY A 48 -73.52 83.18 -50.34
CA GLY A 48 -73.97 82.81 -49.00
C GLY A 48 -74.02 81.29 -48.79
N ILE A 49 -74.59 80.88 -47.64
CA ILE A 49 -74.50 79.51 -47.11
C ILE A 49 -74.98 78.38 -48.04
N ASN A 50 -75.90 78.68 -48.98
CA ASN A 50 -76.49 77.69 -49.88
C ASN A 50 -75.86 77.70 -51.30
N ASP A 51 -74.92 78.61 -51.57
CA ASP A 51 -74.39 78.82 -52.91
C ASP A 51 -73.13 78.00 -53.17
N ASP A 52 -73.00 77.44 -54.36
CA ASP A 52 -71.79 76.75 -54.80
C ASP A 52 -70.83 77.78 -55.42
N VAL A 53 -69.58 77.84 -54.97
CA VAL A 53 -68.65 78.92 -55.31
C VAL A 53 -67.50 78.41 -56.18
N ILE A 54 -67.15 79.16 -57.23
CA ILE A 54 -65.93 78.99 -58.03
C ILE A 54 -65.01 80.21 -57.86
N ILE A 55 -63.76 80.01 -57.51
CA ILE A 55 -62.73 81.06 -57.42
C ILE A 55 -61.81 80.98 -58.64
N ASP A 56 -61.77 82.05 -59.43
CA ASP A 56 -61.02 82.22 -60.69
C ASP A 56 -60.15 83.49 -60.69
N GLY A 57 -59.78 83.98 -59.50
CA GLY A 57 -58.90 85.13 -59.26
C GLY A 57 -58.51 85.22 -57.78
N ILE A 58 -57.80 86.26 -57.35
CA ILE A 58 -57.43 86.43 -55.93
C ILE A 58 -58.64 86.96 -55.14
N VAL A 59 -59.23 86.13 -54.29
CA VAL A 59 -60.38 86.50 -53.45
C VAL A 59 -59.95 86.61 -51.99
N GLU A 60 -60.13 87.79 -51.42
CA GLU A 60 -59.81 88.10 -50.02
C GLU A 60 -61.04 87.96 -49.13
N CYS A 61 -60.94 87.13 -48.09
CA CYS A 61 -62.01 86.79 -47.18
C CYS A 61 -61.73 87.37 -45.79
N ASP A 62 -62.62 88.24 -45.28
CA ASP A 62 -62.65 88.59 -43.85
C ASP A 62 -63.39 87.50 -43.03
N ASN A 63 -63.86 87.80 -41.83
CA ASN A 63 -64.38 86.78 -40.91
C ASN A 63 -65.87 86.49 -41.08
N GLY A 64 -66.25 85.21 -41.00
CA GLY A 64 -67.65 84.78 -40.88
C GLY A 64 -68.37 84.53 -42.19
N HIS A 65 -67.65 84.23 -43.29
CA HIS A 65 -68.26 83.92 -44.58
C HIS A 65 -68.67 82.46 -44.70
N HIS A 66 -69.62 82.19 -45.59
CA HIS A 66 -70.18 80.85 -45.79
C HIS A 66 -70.44 80.57 -47.27
N CYS A 67 -70.24 79.32 -47.68
CA CYS A 67 -70.75 78.77 -48.94
C CYS A 67 -71.24 77.32 -48.75
N ASN A 68 -71.91 76.78 -49.76
CA ASN A 68 -72.26 75.36 -49.83
C ASN A 68 -71.05 74.56 -50.34
N ASN A 69 -70.84 74.40 -51.65
CA ASN A 69 -69.60 73.83 -52.18
C ASN A 69 -68.59 74.91 -52.59
N LEU A 70 -67.29 74.61 -52.58
CA LEU A 70 -66.24 75.53 -53.04
C LEU A 70 -65.29 74.83 -54.02
N THR A 71 -65.06 75.45 -55.18
CA THR A 71 -64.04 75.04 -56.16
C THR A 71 -63.07 76.19 -56.38
N VAL A 72 -61.77 75.98 -56.18
CA VAL A 72 -60.72 76.96 -56.53
C VAL A 72 -60.08 76.51 -57.82
N LEU A 73 -60.15 77.30 -58.89
CA LEU A 73 -59.51 76.99 -60.17
C LEU A 73 -58.00 77.23 -60.12
N PRO A 74 -57.20 76.70 -61.07
CA PRO A 74 -55.74 76.90 -61.09
C PRO A 74 -55.26 78.36 -61.07
N THR A 75 -56.09 79.28 -61.55
CA THR A 75 -55.90 80.74 -61.56
C THR A 75 -56.40 81.42 -60.29
N GLY A 76 -57.17 80.73 -59.46
CA GLY A 76 -57.80 81.23 -58.26
C GLY A 76 -56.88 81.16 -57.04
N VAL A 77 -56.99 82.18 -56.17
CA VAL A 77 -56.34 82.18 -54.85
C VAL A 77 -57.37 82.63 -53.82
N LEU A 78 -57.64 81.80 -52.82
CA LEU A 78 -58.41 82.17 -51.65
C LEU A 78 -57.45 82.52 -50.50
N ARG A 79 -57.59 83.71 -49.94
CA ARG A 79 -56.78 84.16 -48.80
C ARG A 79 -57.56 85.09 -47.87
N ASN A 80 -57.03 85.38 -46.68
CA ASN A 80 -57.55 86.45 -45.84
C ASN A 80 -57.22 87.84 -46.41
N ASN A 81 -57.95 88.85 -45.95
CA ASN A 81 -57.53 90.24 -46.15
C ASN A 81 -56.31 90.59 -45.26
N TYR A 82 -55.96 91.87 -45.13
CA TYR A 82 -54.84 92.30 -44.26
C TYR A 82 -54.97 91.86 -42.78
N TYR A 83 -56.19 91.56 -42.31
CA TYR A 83 -56.51 91.05 -40.97
C TYR A 83 -56.81 89.54 -41.02
N SER A 84 -57.39 88.97 -39.96
CA SER A 84 -57.77 87.55 -39.98
C SER A 84 -58.99 87.29 -40.88
N GLY A 85 -59.08 86.09 -41.43
CA GLY A 85 -60.19 85.65 -42.28
C GLY A 85 -60.76 84.30 -41.85
N SER A 86 -62.06 84.10 -42.07
CA SER A 86 -62.68 82.79 -41.88
C SER A 86 -63.81 82.51 -42.86
N LEU A 87 -63.78 81.31 -43.43
CA LEU A 87 -64.80 80.79 -44.36
C LEU A 87 -65.27 79.40 -43.90
N THR A 88 -66.58 79.21 -43.87
CA THR A 88 -67.20 77.89 -43.66
C THR A 88 -67.74 77.34 -44.97
N VAL A 89 -67.28 76.16 -45.36
CA VAL A 89 -67.80 75.40 -46.51
C VAL A 89 -68.72 74.30 -45.98
N ASN A 90 -70.03 74.39 -46.23
CA ASN A 90 -71.01 73.46 -45.68
C ASN A 90 -71.09 72.13 -46.44
N GLY A 91 -70.73 72.14 -47.72
CA GLY A 91 -70.58 71.00 -48.62
C GLY A 91 -69.11 70.69 -48.89
N ASN A 92 -68.80 70.23 -50.10
CA ASN A 92 -67.46 69.77 -50.49
C ASN A 92 -66.57 70.94 -50.95
N ILE A 93 -65.26 70.81 -50.71
CA ILE A 93 -64.24 71.70 -51.25
C ILE A 93 -63.34 70.95 -52.24
N THR A 94 -63.07 71.55 -53.38
CA THR A 94 -62.10 71.08 -54.38
C THR A 94 -61.12 72.21 -54.72
N ASN A 95 -59.86 72.06 -54.36
CA ASN A 95 -58.81 73.03 -54.65
C ASN A 95 -58.01 72.60 -55.88
N HIS A 96 -57.82 73.49 -56.85
CA HIS A 96 -56.84 73.37 -57.94
C HIS A 96 -55.89 74.58 -58.01
N GLY A 97 -56.11 75.61 -57.19
CA GLY A 97 -55.36 76.88 -57.18
C GLY A 97 -54.62 77.09 -55.86
N GLY A 98 -54.69 78.30 -55.29
CA GLY A 98 -54.07 78.64 -54.01
C GLY A 98 -55.08 78.80 -52.87
N ILE A 99 -54.80 78.24 -51.70
CA ILE A 99 -55.46 78.54 -50.43
C ILE A 99 -54.34 78.93 -49.45
N GLU A 100 -54.25 80.21 -49.09
CA GLU A 100 -53.07 80.74 -48.40
C GLU A 100 -53.42 81.82 -47.37
N ASN A 101 -52.45 82.15 -46.52
CA ASN A 101 -52.53 83.36 -45.71
C ASN A 101 -51.99 84.57 -46.51
N TYR A 102 -52.52 85.76 -46.26
CA TYR A 102 -51.90 87.01 -46.73
C TYR A 102 -50.91 87.59 -45.71
N VAL A 103 -51.42 88.27 -44.66
CA VAL A 103 -50.59 88.85 -43.58
C VAL A 103 -50.90 88.23 -42.22
N SER A 104 -52.19 88.08 -41.89
CA SER A 104 -52.66 87.41 -40.67
C SER A 104 -53.19 86.00 -40.97
N ASN A 105 -53.78 85.35 -39.96
CA ASN A 105 -54.26 83.97 -40.05
C ASN A 105 -55.60 83.84 -40.78
N MET A 106 -55.69 82.87 -41.68
CA MET A 106 -56.94 82.40 -42.27
C MET A 106 -57.37 81.05 -41.69
N THR A 107 -58.66 80.94 -41.35
CA THR A 107 -59.29 79.69 -40.86
C THR A 107 -60.35 79.18 -41.84
N LEU A 108 -60.26 77.91 -42.22
CA LEU A 108 -61.28 77.20 -43.00
C LEU A 108 -62.04 76.22 -42.12
N TYR A 109 -63.36 76.32 -42.08
CA TYR A 109 -64.24 75.34 -41.43
C TYR A 109 -64.90 74.48 -42.52
N LEU A 110 -64.59 73.19 -42.56
CA LEU A 110 -64.98 72.28 -43.63
C LEU A 110 -65.94 71.21 -43.11
N LYS A 111 -67.16 71.16 -43.67
CA LYS A 111 -68.21 70.22 -43.25
C LYS A 111 -68.45 69.05 -44.20
N GLY A 112 -68.07 69.17 -45.48
CA GLY A 112 -68.12 68.07 -46.46
C GLY A 112 -66.74 67.52 -46.81
N ASN A 113 -66.64 66.81 -47.93
CA ASN A 113 -65.39 66.19 -48.40
C ASN A 113 -64.38 67.21 -48.90
N VAL A 114 -63.10 66.88 -48.78
CA VAL A 114 -61.97 67.74 -49.17
C VAL A 114 -61.18 67.05 -50.27
N ASN A 115 -60.96 67.75 -51.38
CA ASN A 115 -60.07 67.33 -52.45
C ASN A 115 -59.04 68.42 -52.75
N ASN A 116 -57.76 68.17 -52.49
CA ASN A 116 -56.68 69.13 -52.72
C ASN A 116 -55.83 68.75 -53.94
N ASN A 117 -55.82 69.62 -54.94
CA ASN A 117 -54.99 69.55 -56.14
C ASN A 117 -54.25 70.85 -56.43
N GLY A 118 -54.06 71.67 -55.40
CA GLY A 118 -53.43 72.99 -55.49
C GLY A 118 -52.46 73.24 -54.34
N VAL A 119 -52.12 74.50 -54.09
CA VAL A 119 -51.33 74.92 -52.93
C VAL A 119 -52.28 75.17 -51.75
N TRP A 120 -51.95 74.64 -50.57
CA TRP A 120 -52.74 74.81 -49.35
C TRP A 120 -51.83 75.11 -48.16
N THR A 121 -51.81 76.37 -47.70
CA THR A 121 -50.87 76.87 -46.66
C THR A 121 -51.51 77.82 -45.64
N ASN A 122 -52.85 77.89 -45.59
CA ASN A 122 -53.55 78.75 -44.63
C ASN A 122 -53.37 78.27 -43.17
N SER A 123 -53.47 79.18 -42.20
CA SER A 123 -53.07 78.86 -40.81
C SER A 123 -53.88 77.75 -40.15
N TYR A 124 -55.20 77.74 -40.32
CA TYR A 124 -56.06 76.78 -39.62
C TYR A 124 -57.04 76.10 -40.58
N VAL A 125 -56.98 74.78 -40.68
CA VAL A 125 -58.03 73.97 -41.29
C VAL A 125 -58.76 73.25 -40.18
N ARG A 126 -60.08 73.42 -40.09
CA ARG A 126 -60.93 72.77 -39.08
C ARG A 126 -61.97 71.90 -39.75
N ILE A 127 -61.86 70.60 -39.56
CA ILE A 127 -62.85 69.61 -40.01
C ILE A 127 -63.93 69.49 -38.91
N ASN A 128 -65.14 69.99 -39.15
CA ASN A 128 -66.20 70.06 -38.13
C ASN A 128 -67.62 69.71 -38.65
N GLY A 129 -67.70 68.90 -39.71
CA GLY A 129 -68.97 68.35 -40.20
C GLY A 129 -69.55 67.27 -39.28
N THR A 130 -70.84 66.97 -39.38
CA THR A 130 -71.51 65.91 -38.58
C THR A 130 -71.61 64.56 -39.32
N GLY A 131 -71.36 64.54 -40.63
CA GLY A 131 -71.44 63.35 -41.48
C GLY A 131 -70.07 62.73 -41.76
N ASN A 132 -70.05 61.62 -42.49
CA ASN A 132 -68.79 61.00 -42.91
C ASN A 132 -68.06 61.95 -43.87
N GLN A 133 -66.75 62.12 -43.68
CA GLN A 133 -65.91 63.02 -44.47
C GLN A 133 -64.68 62.28 -45.01
N THR A 134 -64.43 62.47 -46.30
CA THR A 134 -63.25 61.97 -46.98
C THR A 134 -62.33 63.13 -47.37
N VAL A 135 -61.04 62.97 -47.11
CA VAL A 135 -59.98 63.88 -47.55
C VAL A 135 -59.08 63.16 -48.54
N THR A 136 -58.86 63.82 -49.68
CA THR A 136 -58.03 63.34 -50.80
C THR A 136 -57.05 64.43 -51.20
N CYS A 137 -55.85 64.03 -51.64
CA CYS A 137 -54.87 64.93 -52.23
C CYS A 137 -54.36 64.31 -53.55
N SER A 138 -54.04 65.13 -54.55
CA SER A 138 -53.35 64.63 -55.74
C SER A 138 -51.85 64.54 -55.51
N ASN A 139 -51.22 63.62 -56.25
CA ASN A 139 -49.79 63.28 -56.14
C ASN A 139 -48.90 64.54 -56.10
N GLY A 140 -48.12 64.68 -55.02
CA GLY A 140 -47.18 65.78 -54.80
C GLY A 140 -47.75 67.07 -54.19
N HIS A 141 -49.06 67.19 -53.96
CA HIS A 141 -49.67 68.34 -53.28
C HIS A 141 -49.77 68.11 -51.77
N THR A 142 -49.69 69.16 -50.95
CA THR A 142 -49.66 69.07 -49.48
C THR A 142 -50.72 69.94 -48.81
N PHE A 143 -51.15 69.54 -47.61
CA PHE A 143 -51.78 70.39 -46.62
C PHE A 143 -50.68 70.94 -45.69
N GLY A 144 -50.38 72.22 -45.83
CA GLY A 144 -49.48 72.94 -44.93
C GLY A 144 -50.19 74.05 -44.15
N GLY A 145 -49.40 74.86 -43.44
CA GLY A 145 -49.90 75.89 -42.55
C GLY A 145 -49.71 75.50 -41.08
N TYR A 146 -50.33 76.23 -40.15
CA TYR A 146 -50.04 76.04 -38.74
C TYR A 146 -50.73 74.78 -38.16
N GLN A 147 -52.05 74.62 -38.36
CA GLN A 147 -52.82 73.54 -37.75
C GLN A 147 -53.91 72.96 -38.67
N PHE A 148 -53.92 71.63 -38.81
CA PHE A 148 -55.03 70.85 -39.34
C PHE A 148 -55.74 70.17 -38.17
N VAL A 149 -56.94 70.63 -37.83
CA VAL A 149 -57.65 70.23 -36.61
C VAL A 149 -58.93 69.46 -36.96
N MET A 150 -59.15 68.34 -36.29
CA MET A 150 -60.42 67.61 -36.32
C MET A 150 -61.26 67.90 -35.08
N GLU A 151 -62.43 68.49 -35.27
CA GLU A 151 -63.37 68.90 -34.22
C GLU A 151 -64.82 68.47 -34.54
N LYS A 152 -65.00 67.47 -35.41
CA LYS A 152 -66.33 66.99 -35.78
C LYS A 152 -67.04 66.34 -34.59
N PRO A 153 -68.34 66.55 -34.39
CA PRO A 153 -69.09 65.93 -33.27
C PRO A 153 -69.45 64.46 -33.51
N SER A 154 -69.46 63.98 -34.76
CA SER A 154 -69.85 62.61 -35.14
C SER A 154 -69.45 62.32 -36.59
N GLY A 155 -69.47 61.05 -37.01
CA GLY A 155 -69.19 60.62 -38.38
C GLY A 155 -67.76 60.14 -38.59
N ASP A 156 -67.60 59.19 -39.51
CA ASP A 156 -66.30 58.60 -39.84
C ASP A 156 -65.42 59.61 -40.59
N PHE A 157 -64.11 59.52 -40.39
CA PHE A 157 -63.15 60.29 -41.16
C PHE A 157 -62.25 59.36 -41.95
N THR A 158 -62.09 59.65 -43.23
CA THR A 158 -61.32 58.80 -44.13
C THR A 158 -60.29 59.63 -44.88
N PHE A 159 -59.04 59.17 -44.87
CA PHE A 159 -58.06 59.55 -45.88
C PHE A 159 -58.11 58.52 -47.01
N ASP A 160 -58.27 59.02 -48.23
CA ASP A 160 -58.33 58.20 -49.45
C ASP A 160 -57.26 58.66 -50.45
N GLY A 161 -56.53 57.70 -51.01
CA GLY A 161 -55.36 57.94 -51.84
C GLY A 161 -54.14 58.41 -51.05
N GLU A 162 -53.35 59.28 -51.68
CA GLU A 162 -52.17 59.89 -51.09
C GLU A 162 -52.58 61.20 -50.40
N VAL A 163 -52.32 61.34 -49.10
CA VAL A 163 -52.61 62.57 -48.34
C VAL A 163 -51.34 63.07 -47.68
N ASN A 164 -50.90 64.25 -48.10
CA ASN A 164 -49.60 64.78 -47.70
C ASN A 164 -49.77 65.96 -46.75
N PHE A 165 -49.01 65.96 -45.66
CA PHE A 165 -48.91 67.06 -44.70
C PHE A 165 -47.50 67.62 -44.72
N ASP A 166 -47.37 68.95 -44.69
CA ASP A 166 -46.08 69.63 -44.75
C ASP A 166 -45.99 70.76 -43.72
N ASN A 167 -45.00 70.72 -42.84
CA ASN A 167 -44.69 71.77 -41.85
C ASN A 167 -45.92 72.26 -41.06
N CYS A 168 -46.69 71.32 -40.49
CA CYS A 168 -47.95 71.61 -39.81
C CYS A 168 -48.21 70.71 -38.60
N GLN A 169 -49.08 71.15 -37.68
CA GLN A 169 -49.61 70.30 -36.60
C GLN A 169 -50.95 69.69 -37.00
N VAL A 170 -51.02 68.37 -37.03
CA VAL A 170 -52.26 67.62 -37.24
C VAL A 170 -52.82 67.23 -35.86
N LEU A 171 -53.84 67.95 -35.41
CA LEU A 171 -54.45 67.82 -34.08
C LEU A 171 -55.81 67.15 -34.19
N LEU A 172 -55.92 65.95 -33.62
CA LEU A 172 -57.05 65.07 -33.93
C LEU A 172 -57.83 64.60 -32.70
N ALA A 173 -57.56 65.16 -31.52
CA ALA A 173 -58.40 65.07 -30.32
C ALA A 173 -59.02 63.67 -30.03
N ASP A 174 -58.20 62.63 -30.10
CA ASP A 174 -58.52 61.20 -29.86
C ASP A 174 -59.47 60.57 -30.90
N TYR A 175 -59.66 61.18 -32.06
CA TYR A 175 -60.48 60.61 -33.13
C TYR A 175 -59.80 59.43 -33.82
N THR A 176 -60.64 58.50 -34.29
CA THR A 176 -60.25 57.44 -35.23
C THR A 176 -60.30 57.94 -36.67
N ILE A 177 -59.18 57.81 -37.37
CA ILE A 177 -59.03 58.00 -38.81
C ILE A 177 -58.99 56.64 -39.49
N TYR A 178 -59.74 56.49 -40.59
CA TYR A 178 -59.69 55.31 -41.44
C TYR A 178 -58.90 55.58 -42.72
N LEU A 179 -58.05 54.64 -43.12
CA LEU A 179 -57.41 54.64 -44.43
C LEU A 179 -58.14 53.65 -45.33
N THR A 180 -58.50 54.07 -46.55
CA THR A 180 -58.90 53.09 -47.56
C THR A 180 -57.70 52.19 -47.91
N PRO A 181 -57.91 50.92 -48.28
CA PRO A 181 -56.82 50.04 -48.67
C PRO A 181 -56.00 50.63 -49.83
N GLY A 182 -54.66 50.66 -49.69
CA GLY A 182 -53.76 51.30 -50.66
C GLY A 182 -53.43 52.77 -50.40
N SER A 183 -54.07 53.41 -49.41
CA SER A 183 -53.83 54.83 -49.09
C SER A 183 -52.56 55.07 -48.28
N THR A 184 -51.94 56.23 -48.49
CA THR A 184 -50.70 56.63 -47.81
C THR A 184 -50.86 58.03 -47.20
N ILE A 185 -50.51 58.18 -45.93
CA ILE A 185 -50.29 59.48 -45.30
C ILE A 185 -48.80 59.81 -45.45
N ASN A 186 -48.45 60.84 -46.22
CA ASN A 186 -47.08 61.37 -46.22
C ASN A 186 -46.96 62.53 -45.24
N ILE A 187 -45.92 62.53 -44.43
CA ILE A 187 -45.69 63.55 -43.41
C ILE A 187 -44.30 64.12 -43.64
N HIS A 188 -44.24 65.37 -44.06
CA HIS A 188 -43.03 66.15 -44.21
C HIS A 188 -43.00 67.23 -43.13
N ASP A 189 -41.99 67.20 -42.28
CA ASP A 189 -41.81 68.11 -41.16
C ASP A 189 -43.07 68.45 -40.31
N ALA A 190 -43.97 67.47 -40.12
CA ALA A 190 -45.27 67.68 -39.47
C ALA A 190 -45.49 66.76 -38.26
N VAL A 191 -46.33 67.22 -37.32
CA VAL A 191 -46.57 66.53 -36.04
C VAL A 191 -48.01 66.03 -35.96
N PHE A 192 -48.21 64.73 -35.80
CA PHE A 192 -49.52 64.11 -35.58
C PHE A 192 -49.78 63.91 -34.07
N ASN A 193 -50.90 64.44 -33.58
CA ASN A 193 -51.23 64.42 -32.16
C ASN A 193 -52.62 63.83 -31.87
N ASN A 194 -52.69 62.97 -30.84
CA ASN A 194 -53.91 62.47 -30.21
C ASN A 194 -54.89 61.86 -31.24
N CYS A 195 -54.60 60.65 -31.74
CA CYS A 195 -55.53 59.94 -32.63
C CYS A 195 -55.29 58.44 -32.69
N THR A 196 -56.26 57.76 -33.29
CA THR A 196 -56.12 56.38 -33.75
C THR A 196 -56.12 56.36 -35.27
N VAL A 197 -55.15 55.69 -35.89
CA VAL A 197 -55.09 55.48 -37.34
C VAL A 197 -55.38 54.01 -37.63
N MET A 198 -56.53 53.75 -38.27
CA MET A 198 -57.00 52.44 -38.69
C MET A 198 -56.66 52.21 -40.16
N GLY A 199 -55.64 51.39 -40.43
CA GLY A 199 -55.24 50.95 -41.76
C GLY A 199 -56.08 49.78 -42.28
N GLY A 200 -55.93 49.48 -43.57
CA GLY A 200 -56.51 48.31 -44.24
C GLY A 200 -55.54 47.13 -44.37
N GLY A 201 -54.57 47.01 -43.46
CA GLY A 201 -53.46 46.04 -43.54
C GLY A 201 -52.21 46.61 -44.22
N SER A 202 -51.32 45.72 -44.67
CA SER A 202 -50.01 46.09 -45.25
C SER A 202 -50.05 47.04 -46.46
N SER A 203 -51.23 47.19 -47.09
CA SER A 203 -51.45 48.11 -48.22
C SER A 203 -51.64 49.57 -47.81
N SER A 204 -51.98 49.86 -46.55
CA SER A 204 -52.11 51.23 -46.03
C SER A 204 -50.81 51.65 -45.37
N ALA A 205 -50.33 52.85 -45.68
CA ALA A 205 -49.01 53.29 -45.24
C ALA A 205 -48.98 54.67 -44.58
N ILE A 206 -48.00 54.84 -43.71
CA ILE A 206 -47.52 56.14 -43.23
C ILE A 206 -46.09 56.28 -43.73
N ASN A 207 -45.80 57.36 -44.43
CA ASN A 207 -44.48 57.65 -44.96
C ASN A 207 -43.96 58.96 -44.39
N GLY A 208 -42.89 58.90 -43.61
CA GLY A 208 -42.23 60.08 -43.09
C GLY A 208 -41.13 60.56 -44.02
N ILE A 209 -41.19 61.82 -44.42
CA ILE A 209 -40.24 62.46 -45.32
C ILE A 209 -39.54 63.55 -44.52
N GLY A 210 -38.27 63.36 -44.15
CA GLY A 210 -37.57 64.35 -43.32
C GLY A 210 -36.06 64.36 -43.57
N THR A 211 -35.43 65.47 -43.23
CA THR A 211 -33.98 65.57 -43.03
C THR A 211 -33.70 65.56 -41.53
N TYR A 212 -32.82 64.66 -41.07
CA TYR A 212 -32.18 64.46 -39.75
C TYR A 212 -32.14 65.65 -38.73
N ASN A 213 -33.27 66.25 -38.35
CA ASN A 213 -33.35 67.47 -37.53
C ASN A 213 -34.61 67.49 -36.64
N ALA A 214 -34.69 68.45 -35.72
CA ALA A 214 -35.83 68.69 -34.81
C ALA A 214 -37.20 68.98 -35.50
N ASP A 215 -37.20 69.07 -36.83
CA ASP A 215 -38.38 69.32 -37.64
C ASP A 215 -38.96 68.02 -38.24
N ALA A 216 -38.32 66.86 -38.10
CA ALA A 216 -38.74 65.58 -38.71
C ALA A 216 -40.12 65.05 -38.23
N PRO A 217 -40.80 64.20 -39.02
CA PRO A 217 -42.18 63.75 -38.77
C PRO A 217 -42.34 63.04 -37.41
N GLU A 218 -43.11 63.66 -36.51
CA GLU A 218 -43.27 63.26 -35.11
C GLU A 218 -44.71 62.81 -34.80
N PHE A 219 -44.82 61.71 -34.04
CA PHE A 219 -46.08 61.19 -33.53
C PHE A 219 -46.16 61.28 -32.00
N ASN A 220 -47.26 61.86 -31.51
CA ASN A 220 -47.50 62.10 -30.10
C ASN A 220 -48.92 61.65 -29.71
N TYR A 221 -49.03 60.66 -28.82
CA TYR A 221 -50.26 59.98 -28.42
C TYR A 221 -51.05 59.43 -29.62
N VAL A 222 -50.37 58.66 -30.49
CA VAL A 222 -50.98 58.07 -31.69
C VAL A 222 -51.02 56.56 -31.61
N HIS A 223 -52.19 55.98 -31.90
CA HIS A 223 -52.44 54.54 -31.89
C HIS A 223 -52.59 54.02 -33.32
N PHE A 224 -51.69 53.15 -33.75
CA PHE A 224 -51.58 52.66 -35.12
C PHE A 224 -52.15 51.25 -35.24
N HIS A 225 -53.07 51.01 -36.17
CA HIS A 225 -53.67 49.70 -36.42
C HIS A 225 -53.44 49.26 -37.86
N ASP A 226 -52.94 48.02 -38.06
CA ASP A 226 -52.88 47.33 -39.35
C ASP A 226 -52.30 48.17 -40.50
N LEU A 227 -51.04 48.60 -40.39
CA LEU A 227 -50.41 49.53 -41.34
C LEU A 227 -48.90 49.30 -41.55
N THR A 228 -48.37 49.95 -42.59
CA THR A 228 -46.95 49.94 -42.96
C THR A 228 -46.31 51.31 -42.74
N PHE A 229 -45.18 51.38 -42.05
CA PHE A 229 -44.35 52.59 -41.96
C PHE A 229 -43.26 52.58 -43.02
N THR A 230 -42.99 53.72 -43.66
CA THR A 230 -41.88 53.94 -44.60
C THR A 230 -41.20 55.30 -44.31
N GLY A 231 -39.98 55.48 -44.81
CA GLY A 231 -39.24 56.73 -44.62
C GLY A 231 -38.58 56.86 -43.24
N GLU A 232 -38.62 58.05 -42.63
CA GLU A 232 -38.12 58.33 -41.28
C GLU A 232 -39.30 58.65 -40.34
N ILE A 233 -39.41 57.98 -39.19
CA ILE A 233 -40.56 58.09 -38.28
C ILE A 233 -40.07 58.38 -36.86
N ASN A 234 -40.50 59.50 -36.27
CA ASN A 234 -40.18 59.84 -34.89
C ASN A 234 -41.37 59.57 -33.97
N ILE A 235 -41.12 58.78 -32.93
CA ILE A 235 -42.08 58.51 -31.85
C ILE A 235 -41.76 59.43 -30.68
N TYR A 236 -42.78 60.04 -30.07
CA TYR A 236 -42.63 60.84 -28.86
C TYR A 236 -43.32 60.21 -27.65
N ASN A 237 -44.49 60.68 -27.22
CA ASN A 237 -45.17 60.15 -26.03
C ASN A 237 -46.35 59.27 -26.38
N GLY A 238 -46.59 58.24 -25.57
CA GLY A 238 -47.87 57.51 -25.51
C GLY A 238 -48.34 56.85 -26.81
N CYS A 239 -47.44 56.56 -27.75
CA CYS A 239 -47.80 55.91 -29.01
C CYS A 239 -47.90 54.39 -28.82
N SER A 240 -48.78 53.75 -29.60
CA SER A 240 -48.89 52.29 -29.59
C SER A 240 -49.22 51.70 -30.96
N THR A 241 -48.91 50.42 -31.16
CA THR A 241 -49.32 49.65 -32.33
C THR A 241 -50.26 48.51 -31.93
N HIS A 242 -51.19 48.18 -32.82
CA HIS A 242 -52.20 47.13 -32.69
C HIS A 242 -52.42 46.48 -34.07
N GLY A 243 -52.97 45.27 -34.11
CA GLY A 243 -53.02 44.46 -35.31
C GLY A 243 -51.63 44.17 -35.89
N THR A 244 -51.55 43.88 -37.19
CA THR A 244 -50.26 43.58 -37.84
C THR A 244 -49.61 44.82 -38.41
N VAL A 245 -48.53 45.29 -37.79
CA VAL A 245 -47.79 46.49 -38.20
C VAL A 245 -46.44 46.14 -38.83
N TYR A 246 -46.14 46.73 -39.98
CA TYR A 246 -44.88 46.56 -40.71
C TYR A 246 -44.04 47.83 -40.62
N ASN A 247 -42.91 47.79 -39.90
CA ASN A 247 -41.94 48.87 -39.94
C ASN A 247 -40.97 48.66 -41.11
N ASN A 248 -41.18 49.32 -42.25
CA ASN A 248 -40.19 49.43 -43.32
C ASN A 248 -39.39 50.76 -43.22
N ALA A 249 -39.60 51.53 -42.16
CA ALA A 249 -38.99 52.85 -41.94
C ALA A 249 -37.75 52.77 -41.04
N MET A 250 -36.99 53.87 -41.02
CA MET A 250 -36.13 54.20 -39.89
C MET A 250 -37.00 54.80 -38.79
N MET A 251 -37.32 54.03 -37.75
CA MET A 251 -38.15 54.44 -36.63
C MET A 251 -37.28 54.67 -35.39
N GLN A 252 -37.48 55.81 -34.74
CA GLN A 252 -36.67 56.26 -33.62
C GLN A 252 -37.50 57.10 -32.63
N ASN A 253 -36.94 57.41 -31.48
CA ASN A 253 -37.51 58.44 -30.61
C ASN A 253 -37.26 59.85 -31.20
N SER A 254 -38.06 60.81 -30.75
CA SER A 254 -37.86 62.23 -31.04
C SER A 254 -36.64 62.78 -30.28
N TYR A 255 -36.50 64.09 -30.10
CA TYR A 255 -35.38 64.64 -29.31
C TYR A 255 -35.36 64.14 -27.85
N TYR A 256 -36.53 63.78 -27.32
CA TYR A 256 -36.73 63.22 -25.98
C TYR A 256 -36.86 61.69 -26.02
N GLY A 257 -36.66 61.03 -24.88
CA GLY A 257 -36.89 59.59 -24.78
C GLY A 257 -38.36 59.24 -25.06
N ALA A 258 -38.58 58.08 -25.67
CA ALA A 258 -39.90 57.64 -26.11
C ALA A 258 -40.13 56.15 -25.81
N VAL A 259 -41.39 55.81 -25.58
CA VAL A 259 -41.85 54.43 -25.42
C VAL A 259 -42.92 54.15 -26.47
N LEU A 260 -42.71 53.10 -27.27
CA LEU A 260 -43.72 52.55 -28.18
C LEU A 260 -44.29 51.26 -27.58
N SER A 261 -45.59 51.24 -27.26
CA SER A 261 -46.26 50.02 -26.81
C SER A 261 -46.77 49.21 -28.00
N VAL A 262 -46.36 47.96 -28.11
CA VAL A 262 -46.71 47.05 -29.20
C VAL A 262 -47.65 45.98 -28.65
N TYR A 263 -48.93 46.02 -29.01
CA TYR A 263 -49.96 45.13 -28.45
C TYR A 263 -50.22 43.85 -29.26
N ASP A 264 -49.79 43.81 -30.51
CA ASP A 264 -49.99 42.70 -31.46
C ASP A 264 -48.71 42.54 -32.32
N ASN A 265 -48.77 41.81 -33.43
CA ASN A 265 -47.64 41.56 -34.35
C ASN A 265 -46.92 42.83 -34.85
N PHE A 266 -45.61 42.94 -34.54
CA PHE A 266 -44.73 43.96 -35.10
C PHE A 266 -43.61 43.35 -35.95
N ILE A 267 -43.61 43.65 -37.25
CA ILE A 267 -42.63 43.16 -38.22
C ILE A 267 -41.67 44.30 -38.57
N ASN A 268 -40.43 44.23 -38.10
CA ASN A 268 -39.37 45.20 -38.39
C ASN A 268 -38.58 44.82 -39.65
N ASN A 269 -38.89 45.42 -40.79
CA ASN A 269 -38.08 45.34 -42.03
C ASN A 269 -37.08 46.52 -42.17
N GLY A 270 -37.23 47.57 -41.36
CA GLY A 270 -36.46 48.80 -41.40
C GLY A 270 -35.37 48.89 -40.31
N THR A 271 -35.21 50.06 -39.72
CA THR A 271 -34.22 50.29 -38.66
C THR A 271 -34.93 50.84 -37.43
N LEU A 272 -34.79 50.16 -36.30
CA LEU A 272 -35.11 50.73 -34.98
C LEU A 272 -33.82 51.25 -34.38
N ARG A 273 -33.78 52.53 -33.99
CA ARG A 273 -32.59 53.11 -33.34
C ARG A 273 -32.94 54.21 -32.36
N ASN A 274 -31.99 54.53 -31.49
CA ASN A 274 -32.03 55.77 -30.72
C ASN A 274 -31.69 56.97 -31.62
N TYR A 275 -32.32 58.11 -31.37
CA TYR A 275 -31.90 59.41 -31.93
C TYR A 275 -30.94 60.13 -30.98
N VAL A 276 -31.46 60.89 -30.00
CA VAL A 276 -30.67 61.62 -28.99
C VAL A 276 -30.80 61.01 -27.59
N SER A 277 -31.94 60.39 -27.31
CA SER A 277 -32.30 59.82 -26.02
C SER A 277 -32.79 58.38 -26.19
N ASN A 278 -33.31 57.78 -25.13
CA ASN A 278 -33.64 56.36 -25.11
C ASN A 278 -34.96 56.08 -25.84
N PHE A 279 -34.92 55.16 -26.80
CA PHE A 279 -36.10 54.60 -27.45
C PHE A 279 -36.36 53.18 -26.97
N THR A 280 -37.50 52.97 -26.30
CA THR A 280 -37.91 51.67 -25.76
C THR A 280 -39.15 51.16 -26.48
N LEU A 281 -39.15 49.88 -26.84
CA LEU A 281 -40.34 49.16 -27.31
C LEU A 281 -40.84 48.26 -26.19
N ASN A 282 -42.09 48.47 -25.75
CA ASN A 282 -42.80 47.57 -24.84
C ASN A 282 -43.62 46.58 -25.66
N VAL A 283 -43.15 45.35 -25.81
CA VAL A 283 -43.77 44.30 -26.61
C VAL A 283 -44.69 43.45 -25.75
N TYR A 284 -45.98 43.43 -26.08
CA TYR A 284 -47.01 42.63 -25.42
C TYR A 284 -47.45 41.40 -26.22
N ASP A 285 -47.04 41.27 -27.49
CA ASP A 285 -47.30 40.10 -28.34
C ASP A 285 -46.04 39.73 -29.17
N HIS A 286 -46.14 39.43 -30.46
CA HIS A 286 -45.01 38.92 -31.27
C HIS A 286 -44.15 40.03 -31.91
N PHE A 287 -42.83 39.79 -31.98
CA PHE A 287 -41.86 40.73 -32.57
C PHE A 287 -40.92 40.04 -33.56
N PHE A 288 -41.05 40.37 -34.84
CA PHE A 288 -40.27 39.75 -35.92
C PHE A 288 -39.26 40.75 -36.48
N ASN A 289 -37.96 40.47 -36.37
CA ASN A 289 -36.90 41.32 -36.89
C ASN A 289 -36.30 40.80 -38.20
N ASN A 290 -36.51 41.54 -39.29
CA ASN A 290 -35.91 41.26 -40.58
C ASN A 290 -34.71 42.17 -40.91
N ASN A 291 -34.37 43.12 -40.03
CA ASN A 291 -33.29 44.08 -40.29
C ASN A 291 -32.64 44.62 -39.00
N VAL A 292 -32.52 45.93 -38.78
CA VAL A 292 -31.70 46.49 -37.68
C VAL A 292 -32.54 46.83 -36.46
N VAL A 293 -32.09 46.38 -35.29
CA VAL A 293 -32.62 46.76 -33.95
C VAL A 293 -31.45 47.23 -33.10
N ASP A 294 -31.28 48.55 -32.99
CA ASP A 294 -30.19 49.25 -32.28
C ASP A 294 -30.76 50.41 -31.43
N ASN A 295 -31.89 50.14 -30.76
CA ASN A 295 -32.56 51.06 -29.86
C ASN A 295 -32.16 50.82 -28.40
N HIS A 296 -32.67 51.60 -27.44
CA HIS A 296 -32.24 51.46 -26.06
C HIS A 296 -32.70 50.14 -25.44
N ALA A 297 -33.99 49.80 -25.57
CA ALA A 297 -34.53 48.61 -24.93
C ALA A 297 -35.67 47.96 -25.74
N LEU A 298 -35.65 46.64 -25.79
CA LEU A 298 -36.75 45.79 -26.23
C LEU A 298 -37.28 45.05 -25.00
N ASP A 299 -38.40 45.52 -24.47
CA ASP A 299 -39.01 45.08 -23.22
C ASP A 299 -40.24 44.19 -23.50
N PHE A 300 -40.12 42.89 -23.26
CA PHE A 300 -41.21 41.93 -23.38
C PHE A 300 -42.06 41.92 -22.11
N ARG A 301 -43.39 42.05 -22.27
CA ARG A 301 -44.38 42.23 -21.20
C ARG A 301 -45.63 41.38 -21.48
N GLY A 302 -46.50 41.23 -20.49
CA GLY A 302 -47.71 40.41 -20.62
C GLY A 302 -47.50 38.95 -20.23
N ASP A 303 -48.57 38.15 -20.28
CA ASP A 303 -48.63 36.81 -19.68
C ASP A 303 -48.63 35.66 -20.70
N ASP A 304 -48.82 35.95 -21.99
CA ASP A 304 -48.88 34.93 -23.06
C ASP A 304 -47.51 34.62 -23.68
N ASP A 305 -47.36 33.49 -24.35
CA ASP A 305 -46.13 33.19 -25.10
C ASP A 305 -45.94 34.18 -26.27
N GLN A 306 -44.69 34.62 -26.48
CA GLN A 306 -44.35 35.64 -27.48
C GLN A 306 -43.32 35.11 -28.46
N GLU A 307 -43.67 35.14 -29.75
CA GLU A 307 -42.78 34.71 -30.81
C GLU A 307 -41.81 35.84 -31.20
N VAL A 308 -40.53 35.47 -31.39
CA VAL A 308 -39.50 36.34 -31.95
C VAL A 308 -38.80 35.68 -33.13
N SER A 309 -38.32 36.46 -34.09
CA SER A 309 -37.50 35.94 -35.19
C SER A 309 -36.43 36.93 -35.64
N LEU A 310 -35.37 36.41 -36.22
CA LEU A 310 -34.26 37.18 -36.77
C LEU A 310 -33.95 36.70 -38.19
N ALA A 311 -33.95 37.61 -39.16
CA ALA A 311 -33.54 37.26 -40.52
C ALA A 311 -32.04 36.87 -40.58
N PRO A 312 -31.64 35.97 -41.49
CA PRO A 312 -30.26 35.53 -41.61
C PRO A 312 -29.25 36.69 -41.74
N GLY A 313 -28.20 36.66 -40.92
CA GLY A 313 -27.14 37.68 -40.90
C GLY A 313 -27.53 39.02 -40.26
N LYS A 314 -28.68 39.08 -39.58
CA LYS A 314 -29.10 40.24 -38.78
C LYS A 314 -28.82 40.02 -37.30
N THR A 315 -28.91 41.09 -36.52
CA THR A 315 -28.57 41.12 -35.11
C THR A 315 -29.62 41.89 -34.32
N TYR A 316 -29.78 41.50 -33.06
CA TYR A 316 -30.31 42.35 -32.01
C TYR A 316 -29.12 43.06 -31.36
N SER A 317 -29.09 44.38 -31.43
CA SER A 317 -28.10 45.22 -30.76
C SER A 317 -28.72 46.28 -29.83
N PRO A 318 -29.92 46.10 -29.22
CA PRO A 318 -30.38 47.07 -28.26
C PRO A 318 -29.51 47.03 -27.00
N SER A 319 -29.47 48.11 -26.20
CA SER A 319 -28.75 48.06 -24.92
C SER A 319 -29.35 47.01 -23.97
N TYR A 320 -30.67 46.81 -24.03
CA TYR A 320 -31.41 45.87 -23.20
C TYR A 320 -32.38 45.03 -24.04
N PHE A 321 -32.36 43.72 -23.83
CA PHE A 321 -33.41 42.79 -24.24
C PHE A 321 -33.97 42.17 -22.97
N THR A 322 -35.11 42.66 -22.49
CA THR A 322 -35.59 42.33 -21.14
C THR A 322 -36.96 41.69 -21.17
N SER A 323 -37.13 40.57 -20.48
CA SER A 323 -38.45 40.03 -20.14
C SER A 323 -38.88 40.51 -18.76
N PHE A 324 -40.04 41.15 -18.70
CA PHE A 324 -40.77 41.50 -17.47
C PHE A 324 -42.00 40.61 -17.27
N LYS A 325 -42.06 39.47 -17.97
CA LYS A 325 -43.20 38.57 -17.98
C LYS A 325 -43.28 37.82 -16.65
N ALA A 326 -44.48 37.71 -16.09
CA ALA A 326 -44.73 36.89 -14.91
C ALA A 326 -45.04 35.43 -15.27
N THR A 327 -45.66 35.25 -16.45
CA THR A 327 -46.01 33.96 -17.07
C THR A 327 -45.86 34.07 -18.59
N GLY A 328 -45.90 32.93 -19.29
CA GLY A 328 -45.57 32.85 -20.71
C GLY A 328 -44.06 32.65 -20.94
N LYS A 329 -43.64 32.55 -22.20
CA LYS A 329 -42.26 32.34 -22.65
C LYS A 329 -41.92 33.23 -23.85
N ILE A 330 -40.64 33.45 -24.12
CA ILE A 330 -40.16 33.99 -25.41
C ILE A 330 -39.77 32.81 -26.30
N VAL A 331 -40.40 32.68 -27.46
CA VAL A 331 -40.20 31.57 -28.42
C VAL A 331 -39.55 32.11 -29.69
N ALA A 332 -38.27 31.82 -29.88
CA ALA A 332 -37.56 32.14 -31.10
C ALA A 332 -37.93 31.15 -32.21
N LEU A 333 -38.32 31.67 -33.37
CA LEU A 333 -38.63 30.90 -34.57
C LEU A 333 -37.39 30.63 -35.44
N THR A 334 -36.28 31.31 -35.18
CA THR A 334 -35.01 31.22 -35.90
C THR A 334 -33.85 31.29 -34.91
N ASP A 335 -32.63 31.06 -35.40
CA ASP A 335 -31.42 31.41 -34.65
C ASP A 335 -31.42 32.88 -34.24
N LEU A 336 -30.81 33.16 -33.09
CA LEU A 336 -30.71 34.50 -32.52
C LEU A 336 -29.25 34.94 -32.48
N ARG A 337 -29.01 36.21 -32.81
CA ARG A 337 -27.70 36.85 -32.67
C ARG A 337 -27.84 38.16 -31.90
N PHE A 338 -27.10 38.28 -30.81
CA PHE A 338 -27.01 39.46 -29.97
C PHE A 338 -25.58 40.03 -30.03
N GLU A 339 -25.45 41.35 -30.17
CA GLU A 339 -24.15 42.03 -30.14
C GLU A 339 -24.16 43.14 -29.10
N ASN A 340 -23.31 43.00 -28.07
CA ASN A 340 -23.19 43.94 -26.95
C ASN A 340 -24.53 44.27 -26.26
N VAL A 341 -25.32 43.22 -25.99
CA VAL A 341 -26.67 43.34 -25.39
C VAL A 341 -26.67 42.80 -23.97
N LEU A 342 -27.38 43.48 -23.06
CA LEU A 342 -27.83 42.87 -21.81
C LEU A 342 -29.15 42.13 -22.03
N VAL A 343 -29.11 40.82 -22.15
CA VAL A 343 -30.28 39.94 -22.21
C VAL A 343 -30.68 39.56 -20.79
N ASN A 344 -31.77 40.12 -20.28
CA ASN A 344 -32.27 39.84 -18.93
C ASN A 344 -33.65 39.20 -19.00
N MET A 345 -33.74 37.91 -18.72
CA MET A 345 -35.00 37.18 -18.86
C MET A 345 -35.89 37.26 -17.61
N GLY A 346 -35.48 37.85 -16.49
CA GLY A 346 -36.39 38.07 -15.35
C GLY A 346 -37.08 36.81 -14.78
N SER A 347 -36.42 35.66 -14.85
CA SER A 347 -36.90 34.28 -14.56
C SER A 347 -37.75 33.62 -15.66
N ASP A 348 -37.87 34.24 -16.82
CA ASP A 348 -38.56 33.71 -18.00
C ASP A 348 -37.71 32.69 -18.78
N THR A 349 -38.36 31.96 -19.69
CA THR A 349 -37.73 30.99 -20.59
C THR A 349 -37.59 31.56 -21.99
N LEU A 350 -36.36 31.53 -22.53
CA LEU A 350 -36.07 31.70 -23.95
C LEU A 350 -35.99 30.32 -24.61
N LEU A 351 -36.96 30.03 -25.48
CA LEU A 351 -37.01 28.82 -26.28
C LEU A 351 -36.47 29.07 -27.69
N VAL A 352 -35.58 28.21 -28.18
CA VAL A 352 -35.11 28.23 -29.58
C VAL A 352 -35.59 27.00 -30.36
N PRO A 353 -35.50 26.97 -31.70
CA PRO A 353 -35.77 25.76 -32.46
C PRO A 353 -34.82 24.63 -32.05
N ALA A 354 -35.24 23.36 -32.17
CA ALA A 354 -34.35 22.21 -31.94
C ALA A 354 -33.10 22.30 -32.86
N GLY A 355 -31.91 22.19 -32.27
CA GLY A 355 -30.63 22.44 -32.94
C GLY A 355 -30.31 23.91 -33.19
N GLY A 356 -31.10 24.84 -32.64
CA GLY A 356 -30.97 26.28 -32.85
C GLY A 356 -29.73 26.88 -32.19
N LEU A 357 -29.28 28.01 -32.74
CA LEU A 357 -28.11 28.76 -32.31
C LEU A 357 -28.51 30.06 -31.60
N ILE A 358 -27.93 30.28 -30.42
CA ILE A 358 -27.85 31.59 -29.78
C ILE A 358 -26.40 32.06 -29.90
N HIS A 359 -26.16 33.05 -30.73
CA HIS A 359 -24.88 33.74 -30.86
C HIS A 359 -24.92 35.01 -30.02
N MET A 360 -24.05 35.13 -29.01
CA MET A 360 -23.87 36.37 -28.24
C MET A 360 -22.41 36.82 -28.30
N ASP A 361 -22.13 37.93 -28.96
CA ASP A 361 -20.80 38.56 -28.92
C ASP A 361 -20.83 39.77 -28.00
N ASP A 362 -19.99 39.74 -26.96
CA ASP A 362 -19.99 40.71 -25.86
C ASP A 362 -21.35 40.79 -25.12
N GLY A 363 -21.40 41.48 -23.98
CA GLY A 363 -22.62 41.63 -23.18
C GLY A 363 -22.86 40.52 -22.15
N GLU A 364 -24.11 40.41 -21.68
CA GLU A 364 -24.48 39.51 -20.58
C GLU A 364 -25.86 38.86 -20.84
N PHE A 365 -25.96 37.54 -20.69
CA PHE A 365 -27.21 36.81 -20.57
C PHE A 365 -27.50 36.49 -19.10
N LYS A 366 -28.67 36.88 -18.57
CA LYS A 366 -28.97 36.62 -17.16
C LYS A 366 -30.40 36.31 -16.79
N SER A 367 -30.50 35.67 -15.62
CA SER A 367 -31.75 35.42 -14.89
C SER A 367 -32.80 34.73 -15.74
N GLY A 368 -32.43 33.71 -16.50
CA GLY A 368 -33.33 33.06 -17.46
C GLY A 368 -33.12 31.56 -17.61
N VAL A 369 -34.11 30.90 -18.20
CA VAL A 369 -33.97 29.53 -18.71
C VAL A 369 -33.75 29.58 -20.21
N VAL A 370 -32.74 28.88 -20.72
CA VAL A 370 -32.44 28.70 -22.14
C VAL A 370 -32.65 27.23 -22.51
N ALA A 371 -33.52 26.97 -23.46
CA ALA A 371 -33.81 25.60 -23.91
C ALA A 371 -34.27 25.55 -25.37
N ALA A 372 -34.27 24.37 -25.98
CA ALA A 372 -34.82 24.17 -27.32
C ALA A 372 -36.22 23.53 -27.29
N THR A 373 -37.04 23.83 -28.29
CA THR A 373 -38.42 23.33 -28.46
C THR A 373 -38.43 21.86 -28.91
N GLU A 374 -39.05 20.96 -28.13
CA GLU A 374 -39.37 19.58 -28.52
C GLU A 374 -40.72 19.13 -27.89
N PRO A 375 -41.42 18.11 -28.43
CA PRO A 375 -42.79 17.74 -28.02
C PRO A 375 -42.93 17.16 -26.61
N THR A 376 -41.86 16.61 -26.02
CA THR A 376 -41.92 15.89 -24.74
C THR A 376 -40.82 16.25 -23.74
N ASP A 377 -39.67 16.75 -24.22
CA ASP A 377 -38.52 17.21 -23.42
C ASP A 377 -37.92 18.47 -24.08
N PHE A 378 -36.80 19.01 -23.57
CA PHE A 378 -36.06 20.06 -24.28
C PHE A 378 -35.12 19.46 -25.32
N GLY A 379 -35.06 20.04 -26.52
CA GLY A 379 -34.11 19.63 -27.57
C GLY A 379 -32.71 20.19 -27.36
N ASP A 380 -31.78 19.80 -28.22
CA ASP A 380 -30.40 20.31 -28.21
C ASP A 380 -30.33 21.77 -28.71
N LEU A 381 -29.45 22.58 -28.13
CA LEU A 381 -29.15 23.94 -28.61
C LEU A 381 -27.65 24.23 -28.61
N THR A 382 -27.23 25.23 -29.38
CA THR A 382 -25.86 25.76 -29.33
C THR A 382 -25.86 27.17 -28.76
N PHE A 383 -25.03 27.40 -27.74
CA PHE A 383 -24.68 28.74 -27.26
C PHE A 383 -23.26 29.07 -27.72
N HIS A 384 -23.12 30.12 -28.50
CA HIS A 384 -21.86 30.52 -29.12
C HIS A 384 -21.50 31.97 -28.76
N SER A 385 -20.23 32.21 -28.48
CA SER A 385 -19.70 33.56 -28.32
C SER A 385 -18.26 33.62 -28.82
N GLU A 386 -17.91 34.60 -29.66
CA GLU A 386 -16.53 34.79 -30.10
C GLU A 386 -15.71 35.63 -29.09
N ASN A 387 -16.35 36.61 -28.45
CA ASN A 387 -15.69 37.62 -27.60
C ASN A 387 -16.00 37.51 -26.10
N GLY A 388 -16.58 36.41 -25.63
CA GLY A 388 -16.80 36.17 -24.20
C GLY A 388 -18.08 36.83 -23.66
N ALA A 389 -19.25 36.31 -24.03
CA ALA A 389 -20.51 36.71 -23.42
C ALA A 389 -20.61 36.17 -21.99
N THR A 390 -20.91 37.05 -21.03
CA THR A 390 -21.08 36.68 -19.63
C THR A 390 -22.45 36.05 -19.41
N THR A 391 -22.51 34.93 -18.71
CA THR A 391 -23.77 34.28 -18.32
C THR A 391 -23.92 34.35 -16.80
N ASN A 392 -25.11 34.70 -16.31
CA ASN A 392 -25.34 34.94 -14.89
C ASN A 392 -26.72 34.45 -14.45
N ASN A 393 -26.80 33.66 -13.39
CA ASN A 393 -28.01 33.18 -12.74
C ASN A 393 -28.98 32.56 -13.76
N SER A 394 -28.45 31.76 -14.68
CA SER A 394 -29.18 31.24 -15.84
C SER A 394 -29.13 29.73 -15.89
N THR A 395 -30.21 29.10 -16.37
CA THR A 395 -30.29 27.65 -16.55
C THR A 395 -30.22 27.31 -18.04
N PHE A 396 -29.32 26.41 -18.42
CA PHE A 396 -29.15 25.91 -19.78
C PHE A 396 -29.57 24.43 -19.85
N TYR A 397 -30.48 24.09 -20.75
CA TYR A 397 -30.88 22.70 -21.01
C TYR A 397 -30.28 22.19 -22.32
N ASN A 398 -29.66 21.00 -22.30
CA ASN A 398 -29.11 20.31 -23.47
C ASN A 398 -28.22 21.20 -24.36
N ALA A 399 -27.34 21.98 -23.72
CA ALA A 399 -26.57 23.02 -24.39
C ALA A 399 -25.20 22.53 -24.87
N THR A 400 -24.86 22.87 -26.11
CA THR A 400 -23.49 22.82 -26.63
C THR A 400 -22.88 24.21 -26.55
N LEU A 401 -21.84 24.36 -25.73
CA LEU A 401 -21.10 25.62 -25.54
C LEU A 401 -19.95 25.66 -26.55
N THR A 402 -19.83 26.74 -27.31
CA THR A 402 -18.76 26.90 -28.31
C THR A 402 -18.18 28.31 -28.26
N GLY A 403 -16.93 28.48 -28.71
CA GLY A 403 -16.24 29.76 -28.62
C GLY A 403 -15.75 30.03 -27.19
N HIS A 404 -16.08 31.20 -26.63
CA HIS A 404 -15.66 31.66 -25.30
C HIS A 404 -16.88 31.91 -24.40
N PHE A 405 -17.12 31.00 -23.45
CA PHE A 405 -18.21 31.05 -22.50
C PHE A 405 -17.74 31.57 -21.14
N LEU A 406 -18.14 32.79 -20.78
CA LEU A 406 -17.84 33.35 -19.46
C LEU A 406 -18.94 32.99 -18.47
N CYS A 407 -18.62 32.12 -17.52
CA CYS A 407 -19.54 31.65 -16.49
C CYS A 407 -19.44 32.51 -15.22
N SER A 408 -20.44 33.36 -14.98
CA SER A 408 -20.59 34.12 -13.73
C SER A 408 -21.46 33.35 -12.71
N TYR A 409 -22.10 34.07 -11.79
CA TYR A 409 -22.84 33.55 -10.64
C TYR A 409 -23.94 32.54 -11.00
N ASN A 410 -24.04 31.41 -10.29
CA ASN A 410 -25.21 30.52 -10.27
C ASN A 410 -25.74 30.09 -11.66
N ASN A 411 -24.85 29.77 -12.59
CA ASN A 411 -25.29 29.12 -13.82
C ASN A 411 -25.58 27.64 -13.55
N ILE A 412 -26.71 27.17 -14.08
CA ILE A 412 -27.21 25.82 -13.88
C ILE A 412 -27.23 25.11 -15.24
N PHE A 413 -26.67 23.91 -15.31
CA PHE A 413 -26.69 23.08 -16.50
C PHE A 413 -27.52 21.82 -16.24
N ARG A 414 -28.46 21.53 -17.15
CA ARG A 414 -29.37 20.38 -17.09
C ARG A 414 -29.41 19.63 -18.41
N GLY A 415 -29.71 18.34 -18.34
CA GLY A 415 -29.61 17.42 -19.46
C GLY A 415 -28.16 17.15 -19.89
N VAL A 416 -27.92 16.97 -21.18
CA VAL A 416 -26.57 16.71 -21.71
C VAL A 416 -25.93 18.03 -22.16
N THR A 417 -24.94 18.49 -21.43
CA THR A 417 -24.16 19.69 -21.78
C THR A 417 -22.81 19.30 -22.39
N ASN A 418 -22.46 19.88 -23.54
CA ASN A 418 -21.18 19.68 -24.21
C ASN A 418 -20.40 21.00 -24.23
N ASN A 419 -19.27 21.08 -23.52
CA ASN A 419 -18.33 22.20 -23.68
C ASN A 419 -17.36 21.90 -24.82
N ASN A 420 -17.54 22.53 -25.98
CA ASN A 420 -16.65 22.42 -27.15
C ASN A 420 -15.76 23.66 -27.33
N GLY A 421 -15.74 24.58 -26.35
CA GLY A 421 -15.00 25.83 -26.39
C GLY A 421 -14.21 26.08 -25.11
N LEU A 422 -13.89 27.34 -24.85
CA LEU A 422 -13.30 27.82 -23.60
C LEU A 422 -14.43 28.19 -22.63
N MET A 423 -14.50 27.52 -21.48
CA MET A 423 -15.32 27.91 -20.34
C MET A 423 -14.40 28.43 -19.22
N GLU A 424 -14.60 29.67 -18.80
CA GLU A 424 -13.88 30.25 -17.66
C GLU A 424 -14.78 31.18 -16.86
N ASN A 425 -14.40 31.50 -15.63
CA ASN A 425 -15.14 32.44 -14.80
C ASN A 425 -14.96 33.89 -15.26
N ASP A 426 -15.91 34.75 -14.88
CA ASP A 426 -15.71 36.20 -14.97
C ASP A 426 -14.72 36.73 -13.91
N TYR A 427 -14.60 38.05 -13.78
CA TYR A 427 -13.67 38.68 -12.82
C TYR A 427 -13.93 38.30 -11.35
N TYR A 428 -15.15 37.88 -10.98
CA TYR A 428 -15.56 37.74 -9.58
C TYR A 428 -15.40 36.32 -9.01
N GLY A 429 -15.15 35.30 -9.86
CA GLY A 429 -14.85 33.91 -9.48
C GLY A 429 -16.00 33.21 -8.75
N LEU A 430 -16.76 32.33 -9.44
CA LEU A 430 -18.05 31.83 -8.96
C LEU A 430 -18.37 30.40 -9.46
N ASP A 431 -19.46 29.84 -8.93
CA ASP A 431 -19.85 28.45 -9.08
C ASP A 431 -20.80 28.19 -10.26
N ALA A 432 -20.68 27.03 -10.89
CA ALA A 432 -21.62 26.47 -11.85
C ALA A 432 -22.19 25.13 -11.36
N ASP A 433 -23.51 25.00 -11.31
CA ASP A 433 -24.21 23.79 -10.86
C ASP A 433 -24.54 22.89 -12.04
N ILE A 434 -23.99 21.67 -12.04
CA ILE A 434 -24.17 20.67 -13.08
C ILE A 434 -25.07 19.55 -12.57
N TYR A 435 -26.32 19.47 -13.02
CA TYR A 435 -27.28 18.50 -12.47
C TYR A 435 -27.26 17.12 -13.13
N ASP A 436 -26.90 17.04 -14.41
CA ASP A 436 -27.07 15.84 -15.22
C ASP A 436 -25.74 15.42 -15.88
N HIS A 437 -25.59 15.44 -17.21
CA HIS A 437 -24.37 14.96 -17.86
C HIS A 437 -23.59 16.14 -18.45
N PHE A 438 -22.31 16.26 -18.12
CA PHE A 438 -21.44 17.30 -18.66
C PHE A 438 -20.21 16.69 -19.32
N ILE A 439 -20.03 16.98 -20.60
CA ILE A 439 -18.94 16.47 -21.44
C ILE A 439 -18.06 17.66 -21.83
N ASN A 440 -16.82 17.68 -21.37
CA ASN A 440 -15.83 18.67 -21.75
C ASN A 440 -14.99 18.16 -22.94
N ASN A 441 -15.15 18.75 -24.13
CA ASN A 441 -14.28 18.53 -25.28
C ASN A 441 -13.34 19.73 -25.53
N GLY A 442 -13.48 20.81 -24.76
CA GLY A 442 -12.72 22.04 -24.90
C GLY A 442 -11.80 22.29 -23.70
N THR A 443 -11.75 23.54 -23.24
CA THR A 443 -10.95 23.96 -22.09
C THR A 443 -11.87 24.51 -21.00
N ILE A 444 -11.69 24.06 -19.77
CA ILE A 444 -12.28 24.63 -18.57
C ILE A 444 -11.12 25.15 -17.72
N GLN A 445 -11.06 26.45 -17.45
CA GLN A 445 -9.94 27.05 -16.70
C GLN A 445 -10.41 28.20 -15.81
N ASN A 446 -9.53 28.62 -14.89
CA ASN A 446 -9.70 29.86 -14.17
C ASN A 446 -9.29 31.06 -15.04
N TYR A 447 -10.00 32.20 -14.92
CA TYR A 447 -9.53 33.48 -15.43
C TYR A 447 -8.81 34.30 -14.35
N VAL A 448 -9.49 35.27 -13.71
CA VAL A 448 -8.94 36.08 -12.60
C VAL A 448 -9.36 35.51 -11.23
N GLY A 449 -10.62 35.15 -11.08
CA GLY A 449 -11.15 34.45 -9.90
C GLY A 449 -11.11 32.92 -10.04
N ASN A 450 -11.74 32.23 -9.10
CA ASN A 450 -11.85 30.77 -9.09
C ASN A 450 -13.13 30.31 -9.79
N LEU A 451 -13.04 29.34 -10.71
CA LEU A 451 -14.19 28.63 -11.27
C LEU A 451 -14.38 27.28 -10.56
N ILE A 452 -15.53 27.11 -9.92
CA ILE A 452 -15.94 25.88 -9.23
C ILE A 452 -17.07 25.22 -10.01
N LEU A 453 -16.95 23.93 -10.30
CA LEU A 453 -18.04 23.14 -10.88
C LEU A 453 -18.64 22.24 -9.78
N ASN A 454 -19.88 22.53 -9.40
CA ASN A 454 -20.66 21.72 -8.46
C ASN A 454 -21.38 20.62 -9.24
N LEU A 455 -20.84 19.41 -9.19
CA LEU A 455 -21.30 18.26 -9.96
C LEU A 455 -22.32 17.46 -9.15
N TYR A 456 -23.59 17.45 -9.57
CA TYR A 456 -24.63 16.54 -9.06
C TYR A 456 -24.90 15.34 -10.00
N GLY A 457 -24.35 15.36 -11.22
CA GLY A 457 -24.42 14.26 -12.18
C GLY A 457 -23.06 13.88 -12.77
N ASN A 458 -23.05 13.27 -13.96
CA ASN A 458 -21.86 12.66 -14.57
C ASN A 458 -20.95 13.70 -15.25
N PHE A 459 -19.64 13.49 -15.19
CA PHE A 459 -18.63 14.37 -15.79
C PHE A 459 -17.64 13.57 -16.65
N VAL A 460 -17.51 13.94 -17.93
CA VAL A 460 -16.56 13.30 -18.85
C VAL A 460 -15.62 14.36 -19.41
N ASN A 461 -14.32 14.12 -19.34
CA ASN A 461 -13.30 15.04 -19.84
C ASN A 461 -12.51 14.47 -21.03
N ASN A 462 -12.71 15.07 -22.18
CA ASN A 462 -11.96 14.82 -23.42
C ASN A 462 -11.04 16.01 -23.79
N GLY A 463 -10.87 16.98 -22.90
CA GLY A 463 -10.05 18.17 -23.14
C GLY A 463 -9.31 18.63 -21.87
N VAL A 464 -9.13 19.94 -21.72
CA VAL A 464 -8.34 20.53 -20.63
C VAL A 464 -9.24 20.94 -19.47
N VAL A 465 -8.85 20.57 -18.23
CA VAL A 465 -9.51 20.97 -16.98
C VAL A 465 -8.46 21.51 -16.00
N GLU A 466 -8.39 22.84 -15.90
CA GLU A 466 -7.44 23.61 -15.08
C GLU A 466 -8.19 24.64 -14.19
N ASN A 467 -9.44 24.35 -13.83
CA ASN A 467 -10.26 25.21 -12.99
C ASN A 467 -9.92 25.06 -11.50
N HIS A 468 -10.61 25.80 -10.63
CA HIS A 468 -10.31 25.78 -9.20
C HIS A 468 -10.73 24.45 -8.57
N ALA A 469 -11.98 24.03 -8.76
CA ALA A 469 -12.49 22.83 -8.11
C ALA A 469 -13.53 22.08 -8.93
N LEU A 470 -13.47 20.75 -8.85
CA LEU A 470 -14.56 19.84 -9.20
C LEU A 470 -15.15 19.29 -7.91
N ASP A 471 -16.34 19.74 -7.54
CA ASP A 471 -16.96 19.43 -6.25
C ASP A 471 -18.19 18.55 -6.46
N PHE A 472 -18.13 17.31 -5.98
CA PHE A 472 -19.18 16.31 -6.18
C PHE A 472 -20.25 16.39 -5.08
N TYR A 473 -21.52 16.41 -5.50
CA TYR A 473 -22.70 16.51 -4.66
C TYR A 473 -23.74 15.44 -5.04
N GLY A 474 -24.83 15.37 -4.28
CA GLY A 474 -25.96 14.47 -4.56
C GLY A 474 -25.78 13.05 -3.99
N THR A 475 -26.84 12.24 -4.04
CA THR A 475 -26.94 10.96 -3.33
C THR A 475 -26.73 9.71 -4.19
N THR A 476 -26.58 9.86 -5.50
CA THR A 476 -26.44 8.76 -6.47
C THR A 476 -25.00 8.60 -6.91
N ASP A 477 -24.67 7.47 -7.52
CA ASP A 477 -23.36 7.26 -8.13
C ASP A 477 -23.16 8.25 -9.31
N GLN A 478 -21.94 8.77 -9.46
CA GLN A 478 -21.57 9.72 -10.51
C GLN A 478 -20.37 9.18 -11.28
N LEU A 479 -20.50 9.10 -12.60
CA LEU A 479 -19.44 8.73 -13.51
C LEU A 479 -18.46 9.89 -13.70
N VAL A 480 -17.16 9.60 -13.59
CA VAL A 480 -16.05 10.50 -13.88
C VAL A 480 -15.06 9.79 -14.79
N ASP A 481 -14.94 10.25 -16.04
CA ASP A 481 -14.08 9.64 -17.04
C ASP A 481 -13.20 10.66 -17.75
N LEU A 482 -12.05 10.20 -18.25
CA LEU A 482 -11.15 10.96 -19.10
C LEU A 482 -10.80 10.22 -20.40
N LEU A 483 -10.52 10.97 -21.47
CA LEU A 483 -10.01 10.41 -22.71
C LEU A 483 -8.55 9.94 -22.52
N PRO A 484 -8.15 8.78 -23.07
CA PRO A 484 -6.78 8.28 -22.92
C PRO A 484 -5.72 9.31 -23.33
N GLY A 485 -4.82 9.63 -22.40
CA GLY A 485 -3.75 10.61 -22.58
C GLY A 485 -4.05 12.01 -22.01
N GLU A 486 -5.28 12.28 -21.60
CA GLU A 486 -5.66 13.50 -20.89
C GLU A 486 -5.40 13.38 -19.38
N ALA A 487 -5.41 14.52 -18.69
CA ALA A 487 -5.28 14.60 -17.24
C ALA A 487 -6.24 15.65 -16.66
N TYR A 488 -6.64 15.44 -15.42
CA TYR A 488 -7.24 16.47 -14.60
C TYR A 488 -6.14 17.32 -13.96
N SER A 489 -6.28 18.64 -14.05
CA SER A 489 -5.42 19.58 -13.35
C SER A 489 -6.20 20.67 -12.60
N PRO A 490 -7.39 20.39 -12.02
CA PRO A 490 -8.00 21.35 -11.12
C PRO A 490 -7.16 21.48 -9.85
N THR A 491 -7.30 22.60 -9.14
CA THR A 491 -6.65 22.74 -7.82
C THR A 491 -7.21 21.72 -6.83
N TYR A 492 -8.53 21.54 -6.84
CA TYR A 492 -9.25 20.64 -5.94
C TYR A 492 -10.16 19.67 -6.70
N PHE A 493 -10.18 18.42 -6.25
CA PHE A 493 -11.16 17.41 -6.65
C PHE A 493 -11.78 16.87 -5.37
N THR A 494 -13.00 17.29 -5.06
CA THR A 494 -13.58 17.04 -3.73
C THR A 494 -14.93 16.38 -3.79
N SER A 495 -15.23 15.52 -2.81
CA SER A 495 -16.58 14.95 -2.67
C SER A 495 -17.27 15.48 -1.42
N PHE A 496 -18.45 16.05 -1.58
CA PHE A 496 -19.39 16.42 -0.51
C PHE A 496 -20.64 15.55 -0.55
N LYS A 497 -20.58 14.39 -1.21
CA LYS A 497 -21.70 13.48 -1.37
C LYS A 497 -22.11 12.89 -0.01
N PRO A 498 -23.39 12.98 0.39
CA PRO A 498 -23.88 12.27 1.58
C PRO A 498 -24.01 10.75 1.37
N SER A 499 -24.11 10.30 0.11
CA SER A 499 -24.16 8.89 -0.30
C SER A 499 -23.91 8.75 -1.81
N GLY A 500 -23.77 7.51 -2.28
CA GLY A 500 -23.36 7.20 -3.65
C GLY A 500 -21.83 7.07 -3.72
N LYS A 501 -21.30 6.89 -4.92
CA LYS A 501 -19.86 6.76 -5.17
C LYS A 501 -19.44 7.59 -6.38
N ILE A 502 -18.17 7.92 -6.48
CA ILE A 502 -17.54 8.35 -7.73
C ILE A 502 -17.09 7.10 -8.46
N VAL A 503 -17.51 6.92 -9.71
CA VAL A 503 -17.21 5.73 -10.53
C VAL A 503 -16.41 6.17 -11.74
N ALA A 504 -15.29 5.52 -12.03
CA ALA A 504 -14.50 5.75 -13.23
C ALA A 504 -14.40 4.47 -14.06
N SER A 505 -14.78 4.57 -15.33
CA SER A 505 -14.66 3.51 -16.33
C SER A 505 -13.36 3.60 -17.15
N ALA A 506 -12.49 4.56 -16.82
CA ALA A 506 -11.16 4.74 -17.38
C ALA A 506 -10.12 4.98 -16.28
N ASP A 507 -8.84 4.92 -16.66
CA ASP A 507 -7.75 5.33 -15.78
C ASP A 507 -7.86 6.82 -15.45
N LEU A 508 -7.59 7.19 -14.20
CA LEU A 508 -7.61 8.56 -13.73
C LEU A 508 -6.19 9.09 -13.57
N VAL A 509 -5.90 10.23 -14.20
CA VAL A 509 -4.61 10.91 -14.14
C VAL A 509 -4.83 12.32 -13.64
N PHE A 510 -4.10 12.70 -12.60
CA PHE A 510 -4.16 14.01 -11.97
C PHE A 510 -2.78 14.67 -11.95
N GLN A 511 -2.72 16.00 -12.15
CA GLN A 511 -1.49 16.79 -12.06
C GLN A 511 -1.68 17.94 -11.07
N GLN A 512 -0.81 18.01 -10.05
CA GLN A 512 -0.82 19.06 -9.03
C GLN A 512 -2.19 19.26 -8.34
N THR A 513 -3.00 18.20 -8.25
CA THR A 513 -4.36 18.25 -7.71
C THR A 513 -4.41 17.81 -6.25
N ILE A 514 -5.23 18.50 -5.47
CA ILE A 514 -5.62 18.09 -4.12
C ILE A 514 -6.93 17.30 -4.22
N ILE A 515 -6.87 16.00 -3.99
CA ILE A 515 -8.02 15.10 -4.00
C ILE A 515 -8.48 14.92 -2.54
N ASP A 516 -9.68 15.37 -2.19
CA ASP A 516 -10.24 15.19 -0.85
C ASP A 516 -11.68 14.64 -0.94
N LEU A 517 -11.81 13.32 -0.72
CA LEU A 517 -13.10 12.65 -0.90
C LEU A 517 -13.96 12.65 0.36
N ASN A 518 -13.53 13.26 1.48
CA ASN A 518 -14.30 13.31 2.74
C ASN A 518 -14.87 11.93 3.18
N ASN A 519 -14.10 10.87 3.00
CA ASN A 519 -14.38 9.45 3.24
C ASN A 519 -15.36 8.80 2.26
N ASP A 520 -15.62 9.44 1.11
CA ASP A 520 -16.38 8.87 0.02
C ASP A 520 -15.57 7.82 -0.76
N THR A 521 -16.28 7.03 -1.57
CA THR A 521 -15.70 5.95 -2.36
C THR A 521 -15.42 6.39 -3.79
N LEU A 522 -14.17 6.19 -4.23
CA LEU A 522 -13.77 6.18 -5.63
C LEU A 522 -13.69 4.72 -6.11
N MET A 523 -14.57 4.35 -7.04
CA MET A 523 -14.59 3.05 -7.69
C MET A 523 -13.92 3.17 -9.06
N LEU A 524 -12.89 2.37 -9.30
CA LEU A 524 -12.22 2.26 -10.60
C LEU A 524 -12.70 1.00 -11.34
N GLN A 525 -12.52 0.97 -12.66
CA GLN A 525 -12.62 -0.26 -13.44
C GLN A 525 -11.65 -1.33 -12.92
N ASP A 526 -11.91 -2.60 -13.24
CA ASP A 526 -10.99 -3.70 -12.95
C ASP A 526 -9.60 -3.40 -13.58
N ASP A 527 -8.53 -3.59 -12.79
CA ASP A 527 -7.15 -3.23 -13.14
C ASP A 527 -6.97 -1.74 -13.53
N GLY A 528 -7.83 -0.86 -13.04
CA GLY A 528 -7.76 0.58 -13.27
C GLY A 528 -6.58 1.26 -12.56
N THR A 529 -6.08 2.33 -13.16
CA THR A 529 -4.97 3.13 -12.62
C THR A 529 -5.47 4.45 -12.02
N LEU A 530 -5.01 4.77 -10.81
CA LEU A 530 -5.00 6.12 -10.25
C LEU A 530 -3.57 6.68 -10.27
N ALA A 531 -3.31 7.62 -11.16
CA ALA A 531 -2.03 8.28 -11.30
C ALA A 531 -2.08 9.72 -10.78
N LEU A 532 -1.06 10.10 -10.00
CA LEU A 532 -0.93 11.44 -9.43
C LEU A 532 0.50 11.97 -9.63
N ASP A 533 0.61 13.07 -10.39
CA ASP A 533 1.86 13.80 -10.63
C ASP A 533 1.88 15.09 -9.78
N GLY A 534 2.48 14.99 -8.59
CA GLY A 534 2.38 16.01 -7.55
C GLY A 534 0.95 16.16 -6.97
N GLY A 535 0.83 16.84 -5.83
CA GLY A 535 -0.44 16.95 -5.09
C GLY A 535 -0.64 15.81 -4.09
N TYR A 536 -1.87 15.59 -3.63
CA TYR A 536 -2.15 14.51 -2.68
C TYR A 536 -3.60 14.04 -2.72
N ILE A 537 -3.83 12.83 -2.20
CA ILE A 537 -5.16 12.30 -1.91
C ILE A 537 -5.40 12.14 -0.41
N ASN A 538 -6.56 12.58 0.07
CA ASN A 538 -6.97 12.51 1.46
C ASN A 538 -8.38 11.90 1.60
N GLU A 539 -8.61 11.20 2.72
CA GLU A 539 -9.93 10.72 3.15
C GLU A 539 -10.70 10.01 2.03
N ALA A 540 -10.12 8.96 1.47
CA ALA A 540 -10.69 8.24 0.33
C ALA A 540 -10.81 6.73 0.60
N VAL A 541 -11.89 6.12 0.12
CA VAL A 541 -12.00 4.66 -0.03
C VAL A 541 -11.87 4.32 -1.52
N ILE A 542 -10.86 3.53 -1.91
CA ILE A 542 -10.59 3.17 -3.30
C ILE A 542 -10.77 1.65 -3.48
N LEU A 543 -11.61 1.26 -4.43
CA LEU A 543 -11.92 -0.14 -4.74
C LEU A 543 -12.29 -0.33 -6.23
N ASP A 544 -12.31 -1.58 -6.70
CA ASP A 544 -12.74 -1.96 -8.07
C ASP A 544 -14.22 -2.40 -8.09
N GLU A 545 -14.81 -2.51 -9.28
CA GLU A 545 -16.22 -2.90 -9.45
C GLU A 545 -16.52 -4.30 -8.88
N ASN A 546 -15.57 -5.24 -9.02
CA ASN A 546 -15.77 -6.66 -8.70
C ASN A 546 -15.17 -7.11 -7.36
N ASN A 547 -14.48 -6.24 -6.62
CA ASN A 547 -13.84 -6.54 -5.34
C ASN A 547 -12.87 -7.74 -5.36
N ASN A 548 -12.46 -8.34 -6.51
CA ASN A 548 -11.85 -9.68 -6.42
C ASN A 548 -11.18 -10.40 -7.62
N THR A 549 -10.43 -9.77 -8.55
CA THR A 549 -9.47 -10.59 -9.37
C THR A 549 -8.15 -9.93 -9.79
N GLY A 550 -7.96 -8.62 -9.56
CA GLY A 550 -6.81 -7.87 -10.07
C GLY A 550 -6.25 -6.85 -9.08
N TYR A 551 -5.20 -6.12 -9.48
CA TYR A 551 -4.61 -5.06 -8.66
C TYR A 551 -5.10 -3.70 -9.13
N LEU A 552 -5.45 -2.81 -8.18
CA LEU A 552 -5.63 -1.39 -8.47
C LEU A 552 -4.27 -0.71 -8.54
N HIS A 553 -3.93 -0.13 -9.69
CA HIS A 553 -2.61 0.45 -9.90
C HIS A 553 -2.57 1.87 -9.31
N ILE A 554 -1.77 2.06 -8.26
CA ILE A 554 -1.52 3.37 -7.63
C ILE A 554 -0.15 3.87 -8.09
N ASN A 555 -0.15 4.90 -8.95
CA ASN A 555 1.05 5.42 -9.58
C ASN A 555 1.31 6.89 -9.21
N PHE A 556 2.07 7.11 -8.13
CA PHE A 556 2.41 8.44 -7.65
C PHE A 556 3.83 8.83 -8.03
N ILE A 557 4.01 10.06 -8.50
CA ILE A 557 5.31 10.62 -8.87
C ILE A 557 5.42 12.07 -8.38
N ASN A 558 6.64 12.63 -8.43
CA ASN A 558 6.93 14.03 -8.09
C ASN A 558 6.39 14.43 -6.70
N GLU A 559 6.69 13.62 -5.68
CA GLU A 559 6.33 13.84 -4.27
C GLU A 559 4.80 13.83 -3.98
N ALA A 560 4.03 13.13 -4.81
CA ALA A 560 2.63 12.85 -4.54
C ALA A 560 2.46 11.88 -3.35
N TYR A 561 1.55 12.22 -2.42
CA TYR A 561 1.32 11.45 -1.20
C TYR A 561 -0.16 11.14 -0.92
N MET A 562 -0.40 10.21 0.00
CA MET A 562 -1.75 9.90 0.51
C MET A 562 -1.88 9.96 2.01
N SER A 563 -3.06 10.37 2.48
CA SER A 563 -3.44 10.45 3.90
C SER A 563 -4.84 9.87 4.12
N ASN A 564 -5.06 9.16 5.22
CA ASN A 564 -6.37 8.66 5.65
C ASN A 564 -7.10 7.85 4.55
N CYS A 565 -6.35 7.13 3.69
CA CYS A 565 -6.92 6.38 2.59
C CYS A 565 -7.09 4.89 2.93
N THR A 566 -8.18 4.28 2.46
CA THR A 566 -8.38 2.83 2.46
C THR A 566 -8.39 2.32 1.02
N ILE A 567 -7.51 1.39 0.66
CA ILE A 567 -7.40 0.89 -0.73
C ILE A 567 -7.49 -0.63 -0.76
N HIS A 568 -8.29 -1.16 -1.68
CA HIS A 568 -8.46 -2.59 -1.88
C HIS A 568 -7.51 -3.09 -2.97
N ASN A 569 -6.77 -4.17 -2.69
CA ASN A 569 -5.82 -4.84 -3.58
C ASN A 569 -4.87 -3.90 -4.36
N PRO A 570 -4.14 -2.96 -3.73
CA PRO A 570 -3.30 -2.02 -4.46
C PRO A 570 -2.00 -2.67 -4.99
N GLU A 571 -1.64 -2.32 -6.23
CA GLU A 571 -0.27 -2.36 -6.73
C GLU A 571 0.34 -0.95 -6.70
N LEU A 572 1.45 -0.77 -5.99
CA LEU A 572 2.18 0.49 -5.93
C LEU A 572 3.26 0.52 -7.01
N LEU A 573 3.11 1.37 -8.04
CA LEU A 573 4.02 1.43 -9.21
C LEU A 573 5.06 2.56 -9.14
N GLY A 574 4.67 3.73 -8.62
CA GLY A 574 5.51 4.93 -8.56
C GLY A 574 6.31 5.05 -7.26
N THR A 575 6.67 6.27 -6.86
CA THR A 575 7.13 6.58 -5.49
C THR A 575 5.93 7.06 -4.69
N VAL A 576 5.27 6.12 -4.02
CA VAL A 576 4.04 6.35 -3.25
C VAL A 576 4.43 6.77 -1.84
N ASP A 577 4.26 8.07 -1.55
CA ASP A 577 4.56 8.63 -0.24
C ASP A 577 3.34 8.48 0.69
N LEU A 578 3.57 7.80 1.82
CA LEU A 578 2.56 7.41 2.79
C LEU A 578 2.61 8.37 3.98
N ASN A 579 1.55 9.14 4.14
CA ASN A 579 1.35 10.02 5.28
C ASN A 579 0.50 9.29 6.36
N THR A 580 -0.32 10.02 7.11
CA THR A 580 -1.06 9.48 8.26
C THR A 580 -2.17 8.49 7.87
N ASN A 581 -2.37 7.45 8.70
CA ASN A 581 -3.54 6.54 8.73
C ASN A 581 -3.94 5.87 7.40
N ASN A 582 -2.98 5.40 6.60
CA ASN A 582 -3.30 4.65 5.38
C ASN A 582 -3.51 3.15 5.68
N THR A 583 -4.55 2.56 5.09
CA THR A 583 -4.91 1.15 5.25
C THR A 583 -5.07 0.47 3.89
N PHE A 584 -4.36 -0.61 3.65
CA PHE A 584 -4.56 -1.45 2.47
C PHE A 584 -5.25 -2.77 2.85
N ILE A 585 -6.22 -3.20 2.06
CA ILE A 585 -7.04 -4.40 2.31
C ILE A 585 -6.83 -5.37 1.16
N GLY A 586 -6.69 -6.67 1.45
CA GLY A 586 -6.46 -7.70 0.43
C GLY A 586 -4.98 -7.89 0.11
N GLU A 587 -4.65 -8.27 -1.13
CA GLU A 587 -3.27 -8.50 -1.53
C GLU A 587 -2.61 -7.20 -1.98
N VAL A 588 -1.50 -6.83 -1.34
CA VAL A 588 -0.71 -5.63 -1.66
C VAL A 588 0.51 -6.03 -2.46
N LEU A 589 0.68 -5.45 -3.64
CA LEU A 589 1.89 -5.61 -4.44
C LEU A 589 2.67 -4.29 -4.45
N VAL A 590 3.95 -4.34 -4.11
CA VAL A 590 4.85 -3.18 -4.22
C VAL A 590 5.81 -3.45 -5.37
N THR A 591 5.66 -2.73 -6.48
CA THR A 591 6.53 -2.83 -7.67
C THR A 591 7.45 -1.61 -7.78
N GLY A 592 6.99 -0.45 -7.32
CA GLY A 592 7.72 0.81 -7.23
C GLY A 592 8.38 1.01 -5.86
N THR A 593 8.17 2.18 -5.25
CA THR A 593 8.66 2.52 -3.92
C THR A 593 7.51 2.91 -3.00
N ALA A 594 7.43 2.28 -1.83
CA ALA A 594 6.58 2.69 -0.73
C ALA A 594 7.45 3.27 0.39
N ARG A 595 7.21 4.52 0.78
CA ARG A 595 7.93 5.16 1.88
C ARG A 595 7.03 6.11 2.65
N ASN A 596 7.40 6.47 3.87
CA ASN A 596 6.75 7.58 4.55
C ASN A 596 7.15 8.91 3.91
N ASP A 597 6.34 9.95 4.13
CA ASP A 597 6.75 11.33 3.84
C ASP A 597 7.77 11.86 4.90
N TYR A 598 7.97 13.17 5.04
CA TYR A 598 8.93 13.78 5.97
C TYR A 598 8.81 13.32 7.43
N ASN A 599 7.62 12.96 7.94
CA ASN A 599 7.42 12.52 9.33
C ASN A 599 7.29 11.00 9.47
N GLY A 600 7.31 10.50 10.71
CA GLY A 600 7.12 9.08 10.99
C GLY A 600 5.64 8.69 10.92
N TYR A 601 5.32 7.64 10.16
CA TYR A 601 3.94 7.20 9.91
C TYR A 601 3.82 5.67 9.91
N THR A 602 2.57 5.21 10.00
CA THR A 602 2.22 3.79 10.00
C THR A 602 1.36 3.46 8.80
N LEU A 603 1.78 2.47 8.01
CA LEU A 603 0.95 1.79 7.03
C LEU A 603 0.34 0.54 7.66
N THR A 604 -0.98 0.36 7.52
CA THR A 604 -1.66 -0.87 7.96
C THR A 604 -2.06 -1.71 6.74
N ILE A 605 -1.71 -2.99 6.76
CA ILE A 605 -2.03 -3.96 5.71
C ILE A 605 -2.91 -5.06 6.30
N ASN A 606 -4.19 -5.01 5.96
CA ASN A 606 -5.20 -6.01 6.28
C ASN A 606 -5.24 -7.11 5.20
N GLY A 607 -4.12 -7.80 5.02
CA GLY A 607 -3.97 -8.89 4.05
C GLY A 607 -2.51 -9.24 3.80
N ASN A 608 -2.22 -9.85 2.65
CA ASN A 608 -0.88 -10.27 2.27
C ASN A 608 -0.12 -9.11 1.62
N ILE A 609 1.22 -9.10 1.73
CA ILE A 609 2.08 -8.18 0.99
C ILE A 609 3.16 -8.94 0.22
N ILE A 610 3.34 -8.56 -1.04
CA ILE A 610 4.41 -8.98 -1.92
C ILE A 610 5.22 -7.75 -2.29
N ASN A 611 6.49 -7.70 -1.90
CA ASN A 611 7.41 -6.63 -2.27
C ASN A 611 8.33 -7.07 -3.41
N ASN A 612 8.13 -6.55 -4.62
CA ASN A 612 9.05 -6.66 -5.76
C ASN A 612 9.86 -5.37 -6.00
N GLY A 613 9.56 -4.30 -5.27
CA GLY A 613 10.15 -2.97 -5.40
C GLY A 613 10.97 -2.58 -4.17
N ILE A 614 10.68 -1.41 -3.59
CA ILE A 614 11.38 -0.83 -2.44
C ILE A 614 10.37 -0.44 -1.36
N ILE A 615 10.59 -0.90 -0.13
CA ILE A 615 9.90 -0.42 1.07
C ILE A 615 10.97 0.21 1.95
N GLN A 616 10.89 1.52 2.20
CA GLN A 616 11.96 2.23 2.92
C GLN A 616 11.45 3.38 3.79
N ASN A 617 12.30 3.89 4.67
CA ASN A 617 12.08 5.18 5.30
C ASN A 617 12.41 6.32 4.30
N TYR A 618 11.76 7.47 4.41
CA TYR A 618 12.28 8.69 3.78
C TYR A 618 13.24 9.45 4.69
N ILE A 619 12.72 10.26 5.64
CA ILE A 619 13.56 10.94 6.66
C ILE A 619 13.35 10.33 8.04
N ASN A 620 12.09 10.25 8.48
CA ASN A 620 11.71 9.65 9.76
C ASN A 620 11.25 8.19 9.57
N SER A 621 10.83 7.53 10.64
CA SER A 621 10.52 6.10 10.65
C SER A 621 9.18 5.73 9.99
N LEU A 622 9.20 4.81 9.02
CA LEU A 622 8.03 4.08 8.54
C LEU A 622 7.80 2.79 9.34
N THR A 623 6.59 2.65 9.87
CA THR A 623 6.08 1.40 10.46
C THR A 623 5.14 0.71 9.46
N VAL A 624 5.31 -0.58 9.22
CA VAL A 624 4.41 -1.39 8.39
C VAL A 624 3.79 -2.50 9.25
N ASN A 625 2.50 -2.39 9.52
CA ASN A 625 1.71 -3.38 10.25
C ASN A 625 1.04 -4.34 9.26
N ILE A 626 1.22 -5.64 9.44
CA ILE A 626 0.82 -6.67 8.48
C ILE A 626 0.03 -7.79 9.18
N ASN A 627 -1.23 -7.96 8.76
CA ASN A 627 -2.11 -9.01 9.29
C ASN A 627 -1.96 -10.36 8.56
N GLY A 628 -1.50 -10.37 7.30
CA GLY A 628 -1.37 -11.57 6.45
C GLY A 628 0.08 -12.02 6.24
N HIS A 629 0.32 -12.70 5.13
CA HIS A 629 1.63 -13.24 4.73
C HIS A 629 2.55 -12.16 4.13
N VAL A 630 3.86 -12.38 4.21
CA VAL A 630 4.89 -11.46 3.70
C VAL A 630 5.80 -12.20 2.72
N THR A 631 5.92 -11.67 1.50
CA THR A 631 6.90 -12.14 0.51
C THR A 631 7.80 -10.97 0.11
N ASN A 632 9.10 -11.07 0.37
CA ASN A 632 10.07 -10.03 -0.01
C ASN A 632 11.01 -10.47 -1.15
N ASN A 633 10.79 -9.93 -2.34
CA ASN A 633 11.64 -10.11 -3.52
C ASN A 633 12.41 -8.82 -3.90
N GLY A 634 12.25 -7.73 -3.12
CA GLY A 634 12.85 -6.42 -3.36
C GLY A 634 13.61 -5.88 -2.13
N ILE A 635 13.79 -4.57 -2.06
CA ILE A 635 14.49 -3.90 -0.96
C ILE A 635 13.50 -3.64 0.19
N TRP A 636 13.87 -4.00 1.43
CA TRP A 636 13.06 -3.79 2.62
C TRP A 636 13.89 -3.14 3.74
N GLU A 637 13.76 -1.82 3.88
CA GLU A 637 14.59 -0.93 4.71
C GLU A 637 13.78 0.06 5.56
N ASN A 638 12.50 -0.22 5.83
CA ASN A 638 11.72 0.59 6.77
C ASN A 638 12.17 0.37 8.23
N SER A 639 11.80 1.26 9.15
CA SER A 639 12.26 1.19 10.54
C SER A 639 11.63 0.04 11.33
N TYR A 640 10.32 -0.18 11.16
CA TYR A 640 9.55 -1.11 11.99
C TYR A 640 8.64 -1.98 11.14
N THR A 641 8.90 -3.28 11.11
CA THR A 641 7.98 -4.25 10.49
C THR A 641 7.26 -5.03 11.59
N HIS A 642 5.93 -4.94 11.60
CA HIS A 642 5.10 -5.51 12.66
C HIS A 642 4.14 -6.56 12.09
N LEU A 643 4.32 -7.80 12.50
CA LEU A 643 3.35 -8.87 12.26
C LEU A 643 2.30 -8.88 13.40
N ASN A 644 1.07 -8.47 13.08
CA ASN A 644 -0.02 -8.27 14.04
C ASN A 644 -1.31 -9.03 13.67
N GLY A 645 -1.19 -10.04 12.81
CA GLY A 645 -2.29 -10.93 12.44
C GLY A 645 -2.79 -11.79 13.61
N THR A 646 -3.91 -12.48 13.40
CA THR A 646 -4.46 -13.47 14.35
C THR A 646 -4.39 -14.91 13.86
N ALA A 647 -4.11 -15.11 12.57
CA ALA A 647 -3.89 -16.40 11.94
C ALA A 647 -2.39 -16.67 11.75
N ASP A 648 -2.03 -17.86 11.30
CA ASP A 648 -0.65 -18.19 10.93
C ASP A 648 -0.13 -17.24 9.84
N GLN A 649 1.11 -16.77 9.99
CA GLN A 649 1.74 -15.83 9.07
C GLN A 649 3.01 -16.43 8.48
N HIS A 650 3.03 -16.58 7.17
CA HIS A 650 4.17 -17.05 6.40
C HIS A 650 5.02 -15.87 5.91
N VAL A 651 6.34 -15.96 6.11
CA VAL A 651 7.32 -14.95 5.72
C VAL A 651 8.37 -15.63 4.84
N THR A 652 8.59 -15.08 3.64
CA THR A 652 9.60 -15.52 2.69
C THR A 652 10.44 -14.35 2.19
N CYS A 653 11.68 -14.61 1.79
CA CYS A 653 12.44 -13.70 0.94
C CYS A 653 13.22 -14.46 -0.14
N GLN A 654 13.53 -13.80 -1.26
CA GLN A 654 14.28 -14.39 -2.37
C GLN A 654 15.60 -13.65 -2.60
N ASN A 655 16.59 -14.32 -3.22
CA ASN A 655 17.83 -13.70 -3.70
C ASN A 655 18.61 -12.87 -2.66
N SER A 656 18.59 -13.28 -1.39
CA SER A 656 19.23 -12.55 -0.28
C SER A 656 18.69 -11.14 -0.05
N ASN A 657 17.44 -10.88 -0.45
CA ASN A 657 16.71 -9.67 -0.13
C ASN A 657 16.23 -9.70 1.32
N TRP A 658 17.17 -9.54 2.24
CA TRP A 658 16.93 -9.62 3.68
C TRP A 658 16.10 -8.45 4.19
N PHE A 659 15.34 -8.71 5.25
CA PHE A 659 14.68 -7.65 6.01
C PHE A 659 15.73 -6.86 6.79
N THR A 660 15.70 -5.54 6.64
CA THR A 660 16.56 -4.64 7.41
C THR A 660 15.68 -3.65 8.19
N GLY A 661 16.30 -2.74 8.94
CA GLY A 661 15.60 -1.77 9.76
C GLY A 661 15.85 -1.96 11.24
N TYR A 662 15.28 -1.08 12.06
CA TYR A 662 15.52 -1.08 13.49
C TYR A 662 14.93 -2.35 14.15
N GLN A 663 13.69 -2.70 13.83
CA GLN A 663 13.03 -3.84 14.48
C GLN A 663 12.00 -4.55 13.59
N PHE A 664 12.09 -5.87 13.54
CA PHE A 664 11.06 -6.78 13.05
C PHE A 664 10.40 -7.43 14.27
N PHE A 665 9.12 -7.18 14.50
CA PHE A 665 8.45 -7.71 15.68
C PHE A 665 7.11 -8.35 15.40
N ASN A 666 6.75 -9.29 16.25
CA ASN A 666 5.53 -10.05 16.15
C ASN A 666 4.76 -9.98 17.46
N SER A 667 3.51 -9.51 17.39
CA SER A 667 2.55 -9.55 18.50
C SER A 667 1.37 -10.46 18.18
N ASN A 668 1.53 -11.39 17.23
CA ASN A 668 0.53 -12.38 16.87
C ASN A 668 0.43 -13.42 17.98
N SER A 669 -0.49 -13.18 18.91
CA SER A 669 -0.63 -14.02 20.11
C SER A 669 -1.38 -15.35 19.88
N SER A 670 -1.97 -15.56 18.69
CA SER A 670 -2.80 -16.73 18.40
C SER A 670 -2.33 -17.60 17.23
N GLY A 671 -1.60 -17.03 16.28
CA GLY A 671 -1.03 -17.72 15.12
C GLY A 671 0.48 -17.92 15.23
N ILE A 672 1.00 -18.89 14.47
CA ILE A 672 2.42 -19.20 14.38
C ILE A 672 3.06 -18.37 13.26
N VAL A 673 4.29 -17.89 13.47
CA VAL A 673 5.10 -17.27 12.40
C VAL A 673 5.96 -18.35 11.75
N TYR A 674 5.82 -18.51 10.44
CA TYR A 674 6.66 -19.41 9.64
C TYR A 674 7.69 -18.58 8.89
N PHE A 675 8.97 -18.91 9.08
CA PHE A 675 10.03 -18.45 8.18
C PHE A 675 10.30 -19.56 7.17
N ASP A 676 9.65 -19.45 6.01
CA ASP A 676 9.67 -20.46 4.97
C ASP A 676 10.94 -20.33 4.09
N ASP A 677 11.42 -21.47 3.58
CA ASP A 677 12.61 -21.57 2.73
C ASP A 677 13.83 -20.83 3.30
N MET A 678 14.17 -19.66 2.75
CA MET A 678 15.30 -18.84 3.17
C MET A 678 14.79 -17.47 3.59
N VAL A 679 14.89 -17.15 4.89
CA VAL A 679 14.58 -15.82 5.43
C VAL A 679 15.82 -15.25 6.08
N GLY A 680 16.14 -14.00 5.79
CA GLY A 680 17.29 -13.33 6.40
C GLY A 680 16.99 -11.95 6.94
N PHE A 681 17.75 -11.58 7.96
CA PHE A 681 17.71 -10.29 8.64
C PHE A 681 19.11 -9.67 8.66
N HIS A 682 19.19 -8.35 8.43
CA HIS A 682 20.45 -7.60 8.44
C HIS A 682 20.37 -6.39 9.35
N ASN A 683 21.27 -6.31 10.34
CA ASN A 683 21.34 -5.26 11.36
C ASN A 683 19.98 -4.94 12.00
N CYS A 684 19.17 -5.98 12.23
CA CYS A 684 17.79 -5.85 12.68
C CYS A 684 17.56 -6.55 14.02
N GLN A 685 16.74 -5.95 14.89
CA GLN A 685 16.22 -6.64 16.07
C GLN A 685 14.97 -7.45 15.71
N VAL A 686 15.07 -8.77 15.73
CA VAL A 686 13.94 -9.70 15.56
C VAL A 686 13.37 -10.06 16.94
N ARG A 687 12.21 -9.51 17.27
CA ARG A 687 11.56 -9.66 18.59
C ARG A 687 10.17 -10.25 18.48
N ILE A 688 9.96 -11.46 19.04
CA ILE A 688 8.72 -12.23 18.81
C ILE A 688 7.81 -12.25 20.05
N GLU A 689 8.13 -11.47 21.09
CA GLU A 689 7.28 -11.25 22.27
C GLU A 689 6.80 -12.54 22.99
N GLY A 690 7.59 -13.61 22.92
CA GLY A 690 7.29 -14.93 23.49
C GLY A 690 6.47 -15.84 22.58
N ASN A 691 6.08 -15.37 21.39
CA ASN A 691 5.34 -16.17 20.40
C ASN A 691 6.27 -17.21 19.73
N THR A 692 5.65 -18.11 18.96
CA THR A 692 6.35 -19.23 18.33
C THR A 692 6.77 -18.91 16.90
N ILE A 693 8.06 -19.14 16.59
CA ILE A 693 8.58 -19.24 15.23
C ILE A 693 8.63 -20.73 14.87
N ASN A 694 8.16 -21.08 13.68
CA ASN A 694 8.37 -22.38 13.08
C ASN A 694 9.36 -22.27 11.90
N LEU A 695 10.36 -23.15 11.88
CA LEU A 695 11.29 -23.35 10.78
C LEU A 695 11.00 -24.69 10.08
N PRO A 696 10.36 -24.68 8.90
CA PRO A 696 10.10 -25.89 8.12
C PRO A 696 11.34 -26.73 7.80
N ILE A 697 11.12 -27.96 7.31
CA ILE A 697 12.20 -28.83 6.83
C ILE A 697 12.92 -28.14 5.67
N ASN A 698 14.25 -28.18 5.68
CA ASN A 698 15.14 -27.50 4.75
C ASN A 698 15.05 -25.96 4.75
N SER A 699 14.48 -25.34 5.79
CA SER A 699 14.50 -23.88 5.91
C SER A 699 15.74 -23.38 6.63
N THR A 700 16.16 -22.15 6.30
CA THR A 700 17.28 -21.47 6.94
C THR A 700 16.90 -20.04 7.33
N LEU A 701 17.08 -19.73 8.61
CA LEU A 701 16.98 -18.38 9.16
C LEU A 701 18.37 -17.76 9.26
N TYR A 702 18.63 -16.72 8.47
CA TYR A 702 19.87 -15.98 8.41
C TYR A 702 19.83 -14.73 9.30
N MET A 703 20.81 -14.59 10.19
CA MET A 703 20.93 -13.46 11.12
C MET A 703 22.27 -12.77 10.90
N HIS A 704 22.30 -11.71 10.09
CA HIS A 704 23.50 -10.94 9.76
C HIS A 704 23.57 -9.72 10.67
N GLY A 705 24.48 -9.72 11.64
CA GLY A 705 24.57 -8.65 12.66
C GLY A 705 23.24 -8.35 13.38
N SER A 706 22.36 -9.36 13.45
CA SER A 706 20.97 -9.21 13.88
C SER A 706 20.72 -9.92 15.22
N TYR A 707 19.72 -9.45 15.96
CA TYR A 707 19.39 -9.94 17.29
C TYR A 707 18.11 -10.77 17.24
N LEU A 708 18.11 -11.98 17.80
CA LEU A 708 16.90 -12.79 17.97
C LEU A 708 16.51 -12.82 19.45
N THR A 709 15.37 -12.23 19.79
CA THR A 709 14.96 -12.03 21.19
C THR A 709 13.51 -12.40 21.45
N ASP A 710 13.26 -12.86 22.67
CA ASP A 710 11.92 -13.16 23.18
C ASP A 710 11.14 -14.10 22.22
N CYS A 711 11.67 -15.27 21.87
CA CYS A 711 10.99 -16.20 20.96
C CYS A 711 11.02 -17.66 21.43
N ASN A 712 10.02 -18.43 20.99
CA ASN A 712 10.05 -19.89 21.01
C ASN A 712 10.27 -20.41 19.57
N LEU A 713 11.50 -20.75 19.21
CA LEU A 713 11.86 -21.19 17.86
C LEU A 713 11.89 -22.72 17.79
N ILE A 714 11.00 -23.28 16.97
CA ILE A 714 10.84 -24.72 16.77
C ILE A 714 11.19 -25.08 15.32
N GLY A 715 12.18 -25.94 15.14
CA GLY A 715 12.45 -26.62 13.87
C GLY A 715 11.80 -28.01 13.82
N TYR A 716 11.98 -28.70 12.70
CA TYR A 716 11.53 -30.10 12.55
C TYR A 716 12.66 -31.11 12.75
N ASN A 717 13.88 -30.79 12.32
CA ASN A 717 15.06 -31.63 12.43
C ASN A 717 16.35 -30.84 12.13
N GLU A 718 17.46 -31.55 11.93
CA GLU A 718 18.77 -30.99 11.59
C GLU A 718 18.83 -30.13 10.31
N THR A 719 17.82 -30.21 9.44
CA THR A 719 17.70 -29.38 8.23
C THR A 719 17.04 -28.03 8.47
N SER A 720 16.48 -27.79 9.67
CA SER A 720 16.00 -26.49 10.12
C SER A 720 17.19 -25.71 10.70
N VAL A 721 17.77 -24.81 9.90
CA VAL A 721 19.05 -24.16 10.21
C VAL A 721 18.84 -22.73 10.70
N VAL A 722 19.56 -22.33 11.75
CA VAL A 722 19.71 -20.93 12.15
C VAL A 722 21.17 -20.53 11.96
N HIS A 723 21.41 -19.61 11.03
CA HIS A 723 22.75 -19.19 10.60
C HIS A 723 23.08 -17.80 11.13
N GLY A 724 24.14 -17.70 11.91
CA GLY A 724 24.64 -16.43 12.42
C GLY A 724 25.85 -15.94 11.62
N GLU A 725 25.71 -14.88 10.84
CA GLU A 725 26.84 -14.29 10.10
C GLU A 725 27.28 -12.95 10.72
N GLY A 726 28.60 -12.79 10.86
CA GLY A 726 29.24 -11.62 11.45
C GLY A 726 30.09 -11.99 12.65
N THR A 727 31.24 -11.31 12.81
CA THR A 727 32.10 -11.55 13.97
C THR A 727 31.55 -10.81 15.18
N TYR A 728 31.18 -11.53 16.23
CA TYR A 728 30.61 -11.03 17.50
C TYR A 728 31.42 -9.93 18.22
N TYR A 729 32.62 -9.59 17.76
CA TYR A 729 33.46 -8.56 18.38
C TYR A 729 32.97 -7.12 18.13
N VAL A 730 32.13 -6.87 17.11
CA VAL A 730 31.65 -5.51 16.77
C VAL A 730 30.15 -5.51 16.42
N ASP A 731 29.69 -6.45 15.58
CA ASP A 731 28.31 -6.51 15.06
C ASP A 731 27.91 -7.97 14.72
N GLY A 732 28.07 -8.92 15.65
CA GLY A 732 27.70 -10.33 15.41
C GLY A 732 26.33 -10.71 15.98
N PRO A 733 25.74 -11.81 15.50
CA PRO A 733 24.38 -12.18 15.87
C PRO A 733 24.30 -12.69 17.31
N TYR A 734 23.15 -12.41 17.94
CA TYR A 734 22.96 -12.61 19.36
C TYR A 734 21.55 -13.05 19.71
N MET A 735 21.44 -13.97 20.68
CA MET A 735 20.18 -14.57 21.14
C MET A 735 19.90 -14.19 22.60
N GLN A 736 18.65 -13.83 22.93
CA GLN A 736 18.26 -13.55 24.32
C GLN A 736 16.82 -13.99 24.63
N ASN A 737 16.57 -14.43 25.87
CA ASN A 737 15.24 -14.81 26.39
C ASN A 737 14.46 -15.75 25.45
N SER A 738 15.15 -16.74 24.88
CA SER A 738 14.60 -17.53 23.78
C SER A 738 14.82 -19.02 23.99
N THR A 739 13.87 -19.81 23.49
CA THR A 739 13.95 -21.28 23.47
C THR A 739 14.17 -21.74 22.04
N PHE A 740 15.06 -22.72 21.85
CA PHE A 740 15.36 -23.34 20.55
C PHE A 740 15.16 -24.84 20.63
N GLU A 741 14.40 -25.41 19.70
CA GLU A 741 14.06 -26.83 19.68
C GLU A 741 14.22 -27.43 18.28
N ASN A 742 14.87 -28.59 18.15
CA ASN A 742 14.99 -29.36 16.90
C ASN A 742 15.64 -28.57 15.74
N ILE A 743 16.80 -27.96 15.98
CA ILE A 743 17.51 -27.11 15.01
C ILE A 743 19.01 -27.41 14.89
N SER A 744 19.60 -26.94 13.79
CA SER A 744 21.05 -26.80 13.64
C SER A 744 21.49 -25.34 13.69
N LEU A 745 22.43 -25.02 14.57
CA LEU A 745 23.08 -23.71 14.68
C LEU A 745 24.36 -23.72 13.84
N THR A 746 24.53 -22.72 12.97
CA THR A 746 25.75 -22.51 12.16
C THR A 746 26.22 -21.07 12.28
N GLY A 747 27.48 -20.80 11.93
CA GLY A 747 28.06 -19.45 12.05
C GLY A 747 28.44 -19.05 13.49
N ASP A 748 28.50 -17.76 13.80
CA ASP A 748 29.04 -17.24 15.07
C ASP A 748 27.93 -16.69 15.98
N TRP A 749 27.63 -17.37 17.09
CA TRP A 749 26.52 -17.01 17.97
C TRP A 749 26.95 -16.52 19.35
N GLY A 750 26.46 -15.33 19.73
CA GLY A 750 26.48 -14.82 21.10
C GLY A 750 25.22 -15.21 21.89
N ILE A 751 25.40 -15.86 23.04
CA ILE A 751 24.32 -16.23 23.96
C ILE A 751 24.17 -15.16 25.05
N GLY A 752 22.95 -14.64 25.18
CA GLY A 752 22.52 -13.74 26.24
C GLY A 752 21.88 -14.44 27.44
N THR A 753 21.15 -13.66 28.23
CA THR A 753 20.36 -14.21 29.34
C THR A 753 19.18 -15.05 28.84
N GLY A 754 18.80 -16.08 29.59
CA GLY A 754 17.54 -16.79 29.41
C GLY A 754 17.45 -17.68 28.16
N ILE A 755 18.55 -18.31 27.74
CA ILE A 755 18.55 -19.24 26.60
C ILE A 755 18.34 -20.68 27.05
N THR A 756 17.42 -21.37 26.38
CA THR A 756 17.11 -22.80 26.61
C THR A 756 17.13 -23.58 25.29
N PHE A 757 17.82 -24.72 25.27
CA PHE A 757 17.80 -25.67 24.15
C PHE A 757 17.00 -26.92 24.53
N ASN A 758 16.01 -27.29 23.71
CA ASN A 758 15.13 -28.45 23.87
C ASN A 758 15.21 -29.39 22.65
N GLY A 759 14.64 -30.59 22.75
CA GLY A 759 14.58 -31.54 21.63
C GLY A 759 15.95 -32.04 21.18
N SER A 760 16.30 -31.85 19.91
CA SER A 760 17.65 -32.09 19.38
C SER A 760 18.28 -30.79 18.87
N VAL A 761 19.48 -30.45 19.35
CA VAL A 761 20.19 -29.24 18.90
C VAL A 761 21.62 -29.58 18.50
N ILE A 762 22.01 -29.18 17.29
CA ILE A 762 23.35 -29.41 16.74
C ILE A 762 24.06 -28.06 16.58
N ASN A 763 25.18 -27.86 17.27
CA ASN A 763 26.08 -26.73 17.03
C ASN A 763 27.14 -27.10 15.99
N ASN A 764 27.05 -26.52 14.80
CA ASN A 764 28.05 -26.61 13.73
C ASN A 764 28.92 -25.34 13.63
N GLY A 765 28.70 -24.34 14.48
CA GLY A 765 29.36 -23.04 14.45
C GLY A 765 30.12 -22.70 15.74
N ILE A 766 30.35 -21.42 15.98
CA ILE A 766 30.90 -20.92 17.25
C ILE A 766 29.73 -20.55 18.17
N LEU A 767 29.74 -21.10 19.37
CA LEU A 767 28.79 -20.78 20.43
C LEU A 767 29.55 -20.19 21.62
N GLN A 768 29.23 -18.96 22.01
CA GLN A 768 29.90 -18.27 23.11
C GLN A 768 28.94 -17.38 23.89
N ASN A 769 29.25 -17.05 25.14
CA ASN A 769 28.49 -16.03 25.87
C ASN A 769 28.72 -14.65 25.26
N ALA A 770 27.73 -13.79 25.45
CA ALA A 770 27.85 -12.38 25.18
C ALA A 770 28.79 -11.67 26.17
N TYR A 771 28.76 -10.33 26.21
CA TYR A 771 29.71 -9.55 27.01
C TYR A 771 29.74 -9.94 28.50
N PHE A 772 28.64 -10.40 29.09
CA PHE A 772 28.54 -10.80 30.50
C PHE A 772 28.60 -12.33 30.68
N SER A 773 28.71 -12.76 31.94
CA SER A 773 28.58 -14.19 32.26
C SER A 773 27.13 -14.62 32.10
N TYR A 774 26.91 -15.68 31.31
CA TYR A 774 25.59 -16.22 31.04
C TYR A 774 25.58 -17.74 31.13
N ALA A 775 24.39 -18.27 31.43
CA ALA A 775 24.14 -19.70 31.49
C ALA A 775 23.24 -20.12 30.32
N LEU A 776 23.60 -21.23 29.67
CA LEU A 776 22.79 -21.92 28.68
C LEU A 776 22.18 -23.16 29.35
N VAL A 777 20.85 -23.26 29.33
CA VAL A 777 20.12 -24.45 29.81
C VAL A 777 19.92 -25.41 28.64
N VAL A 778 20.38 -26.65 28.76
CA VAL A 778 20.32 -27.65 27.69
C VAL A 778 19.51 -28.86 28.15
N ASN A 779 18.23 -28.88 27.81
CA ASN A 779 17.37 -30.06 27.93
C ASN A 779 17.43 -30.96 26.68
N ALA A 780 18.01 -30.45 25.60
CA ALA A 780 18.15 -31.14 24.32
C ALA A 780 19.19 -32.26 24.33
N VAL A 781 19.01 -33.27 23.48
CA VAL A 781 20.14 -34.08 23.00
C VAL A 781 21.04 -33.16 22.17
N PHE A 782 22.24 -32.88 22.68
CA PHE A 782 23.10 -31.82 22.15
C PHE A 782 24.34 -32.40 21.45
N VAL A 783 24.62 -31.92 20.24
CA VAL A 783 25.82 -32.32 19.49
C VAL A 783 26.64 -31.07 19.18
N ASN A 784 27.88 -31.01 19.65
CA ASN A 784 28.83 -29.96 19.29
C ASN A 784 29.79 -30.46 18.20
N ASN A 785 29.61 -30.02 16.96
CA ASN A 785 30.58 -30.19 15.86
C ASN A 785 31.50 -28.98 15.68
N GLY A 786 31.12 -27.81 16.21
CA GLY A 786 31.85 -26.55 16.06
C GLY A 786 32.72 -26.20 17.27
N THR A 787 32.69 -24.94 17.70
CA THR A 787 33.47 -24.45 18.85
C THR A 787 32.54 -23.91 19.93
N ILE A 788 32.72 -24.34 21.16
CA ILE A 788 32.11 -23.73 22.35
C ILE A 788 33.21 -23.03 23.13
N LYS A 789 33.07 -21.74 23.42
CA LYS A 789 34.09 -20.99 24.17
C LYS A 789 33.48 -19.89 25.03
N SER A 790 34.17 -19.54 26.11
CA SER A 790 33.92 -18.28 26.81
C SER A 790 34.49 -17.11 26.00
N PHE A 791 33.81 -15.96 26.01
CA PHE A 791 34.31 -14.72 25.42
C PHE A 791 35.12 -13.92 26.46
N ILE A 792 34.65 -12.73 26.88
CA ILE A 792 35.30 -11.91 27.92
C ILE A 792 34.99 -12.47 29.31
N ASN A 793 33.72 -12.83 29.53
CA ASN A 793 33.22 -13.40 30.77
C ASN A 793 32.84 -14.87 30.55
N ASN A 794 32.18 -15.49 31.53
CA ASN A 794 32.03 -16.95 31.59
C ASN A 794 30.76 -17.47 30.89
N LEU A 795 30.92 -18.49 30.04
CA LEU A 795 29.79 -19.31 29.55
C LEU A 795 29.65 -20.58 30.40
N SER A 796 28.54 -20.69 31.14
CA SER A 796 28.16 -21.90 31.88
C SER A 796 27.10 -22.69 31.13
N MET A 797 27.22 -24.02 31.09
CA MET A 797 26.26 -24.89 30.43
C MET A 797 25.65 -25.88 31.42
N TYR A 798 24.34 -25.79 31.62
CA TYR A 798 23.58 -26.67 32.51
C TYR A 798 22.91 -27.77 31.67
N MET A 799 23.48 -28.97 31.73
CA MET A 799 23.14 -30.10 30.87
C MET A 799 22.16 -31.05 31.57
N TYR A 800 20.95 -31.19 31.04
CA TYR A 800 19.90 -32.07 31.56
C TYR A 800 19.66 -33.32 30.70
N SER A 801 20.38 -33.46 29.59
CA SER A 801 20.28 -34.59 28.65
C SER A 801 21.66 -35.07 28.19
N ASN A 802 21.68 -36.02 27.26
CA ASN A 802 22.89 -36.60 26.66
C ASN A 802 23.55 -35.61 25.71
N PHE A 803 24.89 -35.66 25.59
CA PHE A 803 25.58 -34.83 24.63
C PHE A 803 26.82 -35.50 24.01
N THR A 804 27.15 -35.05 22.79
CA THR A 804 28.33 -35.47 22.03
C THR A 804 29.18 -34.25 21.69
N ASN A 805 30.48 -34.33 21.93
CA ASN A 805 31.44 -33.32 21.53
C ASN A 805 32.38 -33.85 20.43
N ASN A 806 32.14 -33.41 19.21
CA ASN A 806 33.01 -33.64 18.05
C ASN A 806 33.92 -32.43 17.76
N GLY A 807 33.68 -31.31 18.44
CA GLY A 807 34.32 -30.01 18.22
C GLY A 807 35.29 -29.59 19.33
N ASP A 808 35.58 -28.29 19.37
CA ASP A 808 36.42 -27.68 20.40
C ASP A 808 35.56 -27.14 21.54
N TRP A 809 36.00 -27.34 22.79
CA TRP A 809 35.25 -26.90 23.97
C TRP A 809 36.16 -26.24 25.01
N SER A 810 36.03 -24.92 25.17
CA SER A 810 36.75 -24.08 26.12
C SER A 810 35.83 -23.06 26.83
N GLY A 811 34.64 -23.50 27.23
CA GLY A 811 33.70 -22.73 28.06
C GLY A 811 34.14 -22.62 29.52
N TYR A 812 33.28 -22.10 30.39
CA TYR A 812 33.58 -21.97 31.82
C TYR A 812 33.17 -23.22 32.61
N THR A 813 31.87 -23.58 32.62
CA THR A 813 31.39 -24.80 33.30
C THR A 813 30.60 -25.71 32.38
N ILE A 814 30.73 -27.02 32.61
CA ILE A 814 29.78 -28.04 32.16
C ILE A 814 29.20 -28.67 33.43
N ASP A 815 27.92 -28.42 33.69
CA ASP A 815 27.23 -28.91 34.89
C ASP A 815 26.17 -29.95 34.49
N LEU A 816 26.38 -31.21 34.89
CA LEU A 816 25.43 -32.28 34.64
C LEU A 816 24.34 -32.29 35.72
N ASN A 817 23.07 -32.18 35.32
CA ASN A 817 21.95 -31.97 36.24
C ASN A 817 20.78 -32.97 36.06
N SER A 818 20.89 -33.94 35.16
CA SER A 818 19.79 -34.89 34.91
C SER A 818 19.61 -35.89 36.05
N SER A 819 18.38 -36.31 36.32
CA SER A 819 18.08 -37.44 37.23
C SER A 819 18.23 -38.82 36.57
N ALA A 820 18.31 -38.87 35.24
CA ALA A 820 18.55 -40.09 34.47
C ALA A 820 20.04 -40.26 34.15
N ASP A 821 20.44 -41.46 33.72
CA ASP A 821 21.80 -41.69 33.22
C ASP A 821 22.11 -40.75 32.06
N GLN A 822 23.21 -40.00 32.17
CA GLN A 822 23.65 -39.07 31.13
C GLN A 822 24.79 -39.67 30.34
N LYS A 823 24.54 -39.88 29.05
CA LYS A 823 25.52 -40.37 28.09
C LYS A 823 26.36 -39.22 27.55
N ILE A 824 27.68 -39.38 27.61
CA ILE A 824 28.66 -38.43 27.10
C ILE A 824 29.54 -39.11 26.05
N THR A 825 29.84 -38.39 24.98
CA THR A 825 30.66 -38.89 23.87
C THR A 825 31.63 -37.80 23.46
N LEU A 826 32.88 -38.19 23.21
CA LEU A 826 33.96 -37.30 22.79
C LEU A 826 34.61 -37.92 21.55
N ALA A 827 34.71 -37.15 20.46
CA ALA A 827 35.35 -37.63 19.25
C ALA A 827 36.85 -37.86 19.47
N ASP A 828 37.41 -38.78 18.68
CA ASP A 828 38.83 -39.10 18.72
C ASP A 828 39.69 -37.84 18.48
N GLY A 829 40.73 -37.69 19.29
CA GLY A 829 41.61 -36.51 19.29
C GLY A 829 41.02 -35.21 19.84
N LYS A 830 39.76 -35.19 20.30
CA LYS A 830 39.15 -34.02 20.97
C LYS A 830 39.33 -34.09 22.48
N VAL A 831 39.20 -32.93 23.14
CA VAL A 831 39.33 -32.78 24.59
C VAL A 831 38.22 -31.89 25.13
N PHE A 832 37.81 -32.13 26.37
CA PHE A 832 37.11 -31.15 27.18
C PHE A 832 38.15 -30.24 27.84
N ASN A 833 38.05 -28.94 27.60
CA ASN A 833 38.86 -27.92 28.27
C ASN A 833 37.99 -26.80 28.90
N PRO A 834 36.84 -27.11 29.56
CA PRO A 834 36.18 -26.11 30.37
C PRO A 834 37.00 -25.81 31.64
N GLY A 835 36.72 -24.68 32.28
CA GLY A 835 37.27 -24.39 33.62
C GLY A 835 36.84 -25.44 34.65
N TYR A 836 35.56 -25.79 34.65
CA TYR A 836 34.97 -26.73 35.60
C TYR A 836 34.06 -27.76 34.90
N PHE A 837 34.08 -28.99 35.41
CA PHE A 837 33.14 -30.04 35.03
C PHE A 837 32.53 -30.60 36.31
N HIS A 838 31.23 -30.41 36.50
CA HIS A 838 30.53 -30.81 37.71
C HIS A 838 29.45 -31.83 37.43
N SER A 839 29.25 -32.76 38.38
CA SER A 839 27.99 -33.51 38.49
C SER A 839 27.17 -32.95 39.64
N TYR A 840 26.03 -32.34 39.34
CA TYR A 840 24.99 -31.98 40.32
C TYR A 840 23.75 -32.87 40.16
N LYS A 841 23.95 -34.07 39.62
CA LYS A 841 22.88 -35.02 39.33
C LYS A 841 22.23 -35.46 40.65
N PRO A 842 20.89 -35.42 40.77
CA PRO A 842 20.21 -35.92 41.96
C PRO A 842 20.18 -37.46 42.03
N SER A 843 20.31 -38.12 40.87
CA SER A 843 20.34 -39.58 40.69
C SER A 843 20.82 -39.94 39.28
N GLY A 844 21.02 -41.24 39.03
CA GLY A 844 21.56 -41.74 37.76
C GLY A 844 23.08 -41.63 37.73
N LYS A 845 23.71 -42.17 36.69
CA LYS A 845 25.17 -42.17 36.49
C LYS A 845 25.60 -41.38 35.25
N ILE A 846 26.88 -41.08 35.16
CA ILE A 846 27.53 -40.57 33.95
C ILE A 846 28.05 -41.77 33.16
N VAL A 847 27.65 -41.90 31.90
CA VAL A 847 28.05 -43.02 31.03
C VAL A 847 28.83 -42.49 29.84
N ALA A 848 30.14 -42.71 29.85
CA ALA A 848 30.98 -42.42 28.69
C ALA A 848 30.76 -43.49 27.62
N LEU A 849 30.65 -43.09 26.35
CA LEU A 849 30.57 -44.02 25.21
C LEU A 849 31.90 -44.14 24.45
N THR A 850 32.89 -43.32 24.80
CA THR A 850 34.21 -43.23 24.18
C THR A 850 35.25 -42.91 25.26
N ASP A 851 36.52 -42.86 24.87
CA ASP A 851 37.57 -42.24 25.68
C ASP A 851 37.20 -40.80 26.05
N LEU A 852 37.62 -40.37 27.23
CA LEU A 852 37.43 -39.02 27.75
C LEU A 852 38.78 -38.39 28.05
N SER A 853 39.00 -37.18 27.55
CA SER A 853 40.22 -36.42 27.81
C SER A 853 39.88 -35.03 28.32
N PHE A 854 40.45 -34.66 29.46
CA PHE A 854 40.27 -33.37 30.11
C PHE A 854 41.60 -32.63 30.22
N VAL A 855 41.59 -31.35 29.86
CA VAL A 855 42.77 -30.48 29.90
C VAL A 855 42.42 -29.22 30.68
N ASN A 856 43.24 -28.85 31.66
CA ASN A 856 43.04 -27.66 32.49
C ASN A 856 41.67 -27.57 33.22
N THR A 857 40.96 -28.70 33.39
CA THR A 857 39.61 -28.74 33.96
C THR A 857 39.60 -29.22 35.40
N TYR A 858 38.96 -28.46 36.29
CA TYR A 858 38.61 -28.91 37.63
C TYR A 858 37.39 -29.83 37.55
N ILE A 859 37.57 -31.14 37.77
CA ILE A 859 36.49 -32.13 37.67
C ILE A 859 36.05 -32.53 39.07
N ASP A 860 34.78 -32.26 39.37
CA ASP A 860 34.15 -32.63 40.64
C ASP A 860 32.85 -33.38 40.35
N ILE A 861 32.85 -34.68 40.67
CA ILE A 861 31.73 -35.56 40.37
C ILE A 861 30.78 -35.68 41.58
N ASN A 862 31.04 -34.99 42.70
CA ASN A 862 30.19 -34.95 43.90
C ASN A 862 29.68 -36.34 44.37
N ASN A 863 30.58 -37.32 44.40
CA ASN A 863 30.36 -38.72 44.76
C ASN A 863 29.45 -39.51 43.79
N ASP A 864 29.20 -38.98 42.59
CA ASP A 864 28.50 -39.69 41.53
C ASP A 864 29.42 -40.70 40.80
N THR A 865 28.82 -41.57 39.98
CA THR A 865 29.50 -42.64 39.26
C THR A 865 29.76 -42.28 37.80
N LEU A 866 31.01 -42.36 37.39
CA LEU A 866 31.46 -42.33 35.99
C LEU A 866 31.75 -43.75 35.49
N VAL A 867 30.95 -44.20 34.52
CA VAL A 867 31.12 -45.50 33.87
C VAL A 867 31.74 -45.34 32.48
N LEU A 868 32.84 -46.04 32.24
CA LEU A 868 33.59 -46.06 30.97
C LEU A 868 33.35 -47.38 30.21
N PRO A 869 33.48 -47.41 28.86
CA PRO A 869 33.54 -48.66 28.12
C PRO A 869 34.76 -49.51 28.54
N GLU A 870 34.70 -50.82 28.37
CA GLU A 870 35.85 -51.70 28.63
C GLU A 870 37.05 -51.29 27.77
N GLY A 871 38.21 -51.12 28.41
CA GLY A 871 39.46 -50.71 27.78
C GLY A 871 39.55 -49.22 27.41
N ALA A 872 38.53 -48.42 27.70
CA ALA A 872 38.55 -46.99 27.41
C ALA A 872 39.53 -46.22 28.31
N THR A 873 39.99 -45.08 27.83
CA THR A 873 40.95 -44.21 28.52
C THR A 873 40.27 -42.96 29.08
N LEU A 874 40.47 -42.72 30.38
CA LEU A 874 40.23 -41.44 31.03
C LEU A 874 41.56 -40.70 31.17
N SER A 875 41.73 -39.58 30.46
CA SER A 875 42.94 -38.77 30.50
C SER A 875 42.73 -37.44 31.21
N LEU A 876 43.64 -37.12 32.14
CA LEU A 876 43.68 -35.86 32.87
C LEU A 876 45.03 -35.16 32.67
N ASN A 877 44.98 -33.88 32.31
CA ASN A 877 46.17 -33.05 32.11
C ASN A 877 46.05 -31.76 32.93
N ASN A 878 47.02 -31.52 33.83
CA ASN A 878 47.19 -30.34 34.70
C ASN A 878 46.30 -30.21 35.95
N ARG A 879 45.02 -30.58 35.88
CA ARG A 879 44.07 -30.40 37.00
C ARG A 879 43.65 -31.74 37.60
N PHE A 880 42.55 -31.76 38.35
CA PHE A 880 42.18 -32.90 39.17
C PHE A 880 40.83 -33.49 38.84
N LEU A 881 40.66 -34.74 39.26
CA LEU A 881 39.38 -35.40 39.48
C LEU A 881 39.18 -35.56 40.98
N GLN A 882 38.03 -35.13 41.50
CA GLN A 882 37.67 -35.32 42.89
C GLN A 882 36.28 -35.90 43.09
N GLU A 883 36.08 -36.53 44.26
CA GLU A 883 34.79 -37.05 44.73
C GLU A 883 34.09 -37.89 43.65
N ALA A 884 34.78 -38.90 43.11
CA ALA A 884 34.28 -39.67 41.97
C ALA A 884 34.33 -41.17 42.24
N VAL A 885 33.29 -41.89 41.84
CA VAL A 885 33.32 -43.34 41.68
C VAL A 885 33.56 -43.65 40.20
N VAL A 886 34.65 -44.32 39.85
CA VAL A 886 35.03 -44.59 38.44
C VAL A 886 35.17 -46.10 38.21
N ASN A 887 34.44 -46.62 37.22
CA ASN A 887 34.48 -48.04 36.85
C ASN A 887 34.25 -48.24 35.34
N ALA A 888 34.61 -49.40 34.83
CA ALA A 888 34.23 -49.82 33.47
C ALA A 888 32.85 -50.52 33.47
N GLU A 889 32.18 -50.57 32.31
CA GLU A 889 30.94 -51.37 32.11
C GLU A 889 31.21 -52.86 32.35
N SER A 890 32.34 -53.35 31.83
CA SER A 890 32.92 -54.66 32.07
C SER A 890 34.45 -54.55 32.10
N GLY A 891 35.12 -55.44 32.84
CA GLY A 891 36.57 -55.50 32.85
C GLY A 891 37.23 -54.27 33.47
N ARG A 892 38.09 -53.61 32.69
CA ARG A 892 39.09 -52.63 33.17
C ARG A 892 39.08 -51.36 32.35
N PHE A 893 39.55 -50.25 32.93
CA PHE A 893 39.78 -49.00 32.18
C PHE A 893 41.20 -48.46 32.37
N ASN A 894 41.63 -47.58 31.48
CA ASN A 894 42.94 -46.92 31.55
C ASN A 894 42.79 -45.52 32.16
N LEU A 895 43.59 -45.18 33.16
CA LEU A 895 43.75 -43.82 33.68
C LEU A 895 45.10 -43.25 33.24
N TYR A 896 45.09 -42.13 32.52
CA TYR A 896 46.31 -41.46 32.07
C TYR A 896 46.42 -40.04 32.59
N MET A 897 47.38 -39.79 33.49
CA MET A 897 47.55 -38.48 34.14
C MET A 897 48.90 -37.85 33.79
N THR A 898 48.90 -36.55 33.50
CA THR A 898 50.10 -35.79 33.13
C THR A 898 50.09 -34.37 33.71
N ASN A 899 51.26 -33.73 33.72
CA ASN A 899 51.45 -32.33 34.10
C ASN A 899 50.92 -31.95 35.49
N GLU A 900 51.18 -32.76 36.52
CA GLU A 900 50.73 -32.50 37.90
C GLU A 900 49.22 -32.66 38.12
N ALA A 901 48.54 -33.40 37.25
CA ALA A 901 47.19 -33.87 37.53
C ALA A 901 47.16 -34.78 38.78
N TYR A 902 46.10 -34.68 39.59
CA TYR A 902 45.93 -35.50 40.79
C TYR A 902 44.49 -36.04 40.95
N LEU A 903 44.34 -37.11 41.71
CA LEU A 903 43.06 -37.63 42.18
C LEU A 903 42.85 -37.28 43.64
N GLN A 904 41.62 -36.94 44.02
CA GLN A 904 41.28 -36.65 45.40
C GLN A 904 39.95 -37.31 45.81
N ASP A 905 39.94 -38.03 46.94
CA ASP A 905 38.71 -38.61 47.49
C ASP A 905 37.92 -39.45 46.45
N CYS A 906 38.63 -40.17 45.56
CA CYS A 906 38.04 -40.98 44.49
C CYS A 906 38.08 -42.47 44.81
N GLN A 907 37.07 -43.19 44.32
CA GLN A 907 36.99 -44.66 44.32
C GLN A 907 37.14 -45.19 42.90
N LEU A 908 38.17 -46.01 42.65
CA LEU A 908 38.47 -46.52 41.30
C LEU A 908 38.39 -48.05 41.27
N PHE A 909 37.71 -48.62 40.26
CA PHE A 909 37.51 -50.06 40.11
C PHE A 909 38.25 -50.60 38.88
N ASP A 910 39.14 -51.58 39.09
CA ASP A 910 39.86 -52.31 38.03
C ASP A 910 40.62 -51.41 37.04
N ALA A 911 41.48 -50.53 37.56
CA ALA A 911 42.19 -49.51 36.78
C ALA A 911 43.62 -49.91 36.37
N ASP A 912 43.99 -49.57 35.12
CA ASP A 912 45.37 -49.56 34.63
C ASP A 912 45.89 -48.12 34.60
N LEU A 913 46.98 -47.87 35.33
CA LEU A 913 47.47 -46.52 35.61
C LEU A 913 48.70 -46.17 34.78
N TYR A 914 48.65 -45.05 34.07
CA TYR A 914 49.69 -44.59 33.17
C TYR A 914 50.04 -43.11 33.44
N GLY A 915 51.27 -42.71 33.12
CA GLY A 915 51.75 -41.35 33.35
C GLY A 915 52.18 -41.11 34.80
N THR A 916 51.87 -39.93 35.36
CA THR A 916 52.17 -39.58 36.76
C THR A 916 50.86 -39.41 37.52
N ILE A 917 50.56 -40.34 38.43
CA ILE A 917 49.35 -40.40 39.23
C ILE A 917 49.64 -39.87 40.63
N ASP A 918 49.23 -38.63 40.89
CA ASP A 918 49.33 -38.01 42.21
C ASP A 918 48.03 -38.26 42.99
N LEU A 919 48.13 -38.76 44.21
CA LEU A 919 47.00 -39.25 45.01
C LEU A 919 46.81 -38.48 46.31
N LYS A 920 45.55 -38.14 46.63
CA LYS A 920 45.06 -37.56 47.89
C LYS A 920 43.87 -38.37 48.41
N ASP A 921 44.11 -39.25 49.39
CA ASP A 921 43.06 -40.00 50.09
C ASP A 921 42.09 -40.76 49.15
N ASN A 922 42.64 -41.54 48.22
CA ASN A 922 41.86 -42.33 47.26
C ASN A 922 41.75 -43.81 47.67
N GLU A 923 40.72 -44.47 47.15
CA GLU A 923 40.45 -45.89 47.35
C GLU A 923 40.42 -46.63 46.00
N PHE A 924 41.05 -47.79 45.95
CA PHE A 924 41.08 -48.66 44.78
C PHE A 924 40.43 -50.00 45.10
N PHE A 925 39.54 -50.45 44.21
CA PHE A 925 38.83 -51.71 44.29
C PHE A 925 39.15 -52.56 43.04
N GLY A 926 39.05 -53.88 43.17
CA GLY A 926 39.48 -54.78 42.11
C GLY A 926 40.99 -54.71 41.85
N THR A 927 41.44 -55.20 40.70
CA THR A 927 42.88 -55.26 40.39
C THR A 927 43.37 -53.91 39.86
N THR A 928 44.33 -53.30 40.55
CA THR A 928 45.01 -52.09 40.08
C THR A 928 46.39 -52.42 39.52
N ILE A 929 46.64 -52.06 38.27
CA ILE A 929 47.96 -52.19 37.65
C ILE A 929 48.60 -50.81 37.50
N ASN A 930 49.71 -50.56 38.22
CA ASN A 930 50.54 -49.39 38.01
C ASN A 930 51.58 -49.63 36.91
N ARG A 931 51.47 -48.89 35.80
CA ARG A 931 52.45 -48.87 34.70
C ARG A 931 53.20 -47.54 34.61
N GLY A 932 52.77 -46.53 35.37
CA GLY A 932 53.36 -45.20 35.43
C GLY A 932 54.12 -44.93 36.73
N THR A 933 54.09 -43.67 37.17
CA THR A 933 54.58 -43.24 38.48
C THR A 933 53.40 -42.96 39.39
N MET A 934 53.26 -43.70 40.49
CA MET A 934 52.27 -43.47 41.53
C MET A 934 52.95 -42.87 42.76
N ARG A 935 52.40 -41.77 43.27
CA ARG A 935 52.94 -41.06 44.44
C ARG A 935 51.88 -40.25 45.17
N ASN A 936 52.21 -39.79 46.38
CA ASN A 936 51.42 -38.76 47.05
C ASN A 936 51.58 -37.42 46.33
N ASP A 937 50.63 -36.52 46.53
CA ASP A 937 50.83 -35.11 46.21
C ASP A 937 51.85 -34.44 47.16
N TYR A 938 51.98 -33.12 47.14
CA TYR A 938 52.82 -32.31 48.03
C TYR A 938 52.71 -32.66 49.52
N PHE A 939 51.57 -33.15 50.04
CA PHE A 939 51.36 -33.51 51.45
C PHE A 939 51.40 -35.03 51.69
N SER A 940 51.46 -35.43 52.96
CA SER A 940 51.37 -36.85 53.32
C SER A 940 49.93 -37.34 53.17
N TYR A 941 49.72 -38.37 52.36
CA TYR A 941 48.40 -38.94 52.09
C TYR A 941 48.44 -40.46 52.18
N THR A 942 47.28 -41.05 52.45
CA THR A 942 47.10 -42.51 52.44
C THR A 942 46.30 -42.91 51.22
N THR A 943 46.58 -44.09 50.66
CA THR A 943 45.76 -44.68 49.61
C THR A 943 45.49 -46.13 49.96
N ASP A 944 44.22 -46.49 49.91
CA ASP A 944 43.72 -47.80 50.27
C ASP A 944 43.48 -48.64 49.02
N PHE A 945 44.02 -49.86 48.99
CA PHE A 945 43.85 -50.84 47.91
C PHE A 945 43.13 -52.07 48.45
N TYR A 946 41.85 -52.19 48.11
CA TYR A 946 40.98 -53.29 48.52
C TYR A 946 41.11 -54.53 47.62
N GLY A 947 41.66 -54.40 46.42
CA GLY A 947 42.02 -55.51 45.54
C GLY A 947 43.51 -55.53 45.19
N ASP A 948 43.92 -56.44 44.30
CA ASP A 948 45.34 -56.72 44.05
C ASP A 948 46.05 -55.50 43.45
N LEU A 949 47.22 -55.15 44.01
CA LEU A 949 48.08 -54.07 43.52
C LEU A 949 49.30 -54.64 42.81
N ILE A 950 49.33 -54.46 41.49
CA ILE A 950 50.41 -54.92 40.63
C ILE A 950 51.22 -53.72 40.14
N ASN A 951 52.51 -53.68 40.45
CA ASN A 951 53.40 -52.58 40.06
C ASN A 951 54.40 -53.02 38.98
N HIS A 952 54.28 -52.48 37.78
CA HIS A 952 55.30 -52.54 36.72
C HIS A 952 56.06 -51.22 36.56
N GLY A 953 55.57 -50.14 37.18
CA GLY A 953 56.13 -48.80 37.07
C GLY A 953 56.96 -48.40 38.29
N THR A 954 56.73 -47.17 38.76
CA THR A 954 57.36 -46.61 39.96
C THR A 954 56.30 -46.26 40.99
N ILE A 955 56.48 -46.71 42.22
CA ILE A 955 55.76 -46.26 43.41
C ILE A 955 56.77 -45.52 44.28
N GLN A 956 56.54 -44.25 44.59
CA GLN A 956 57.50 -43.44 45.34
C GLN A 956 56.83 -42.34 46.17
N ASN A 957 57.59 -41.74 47.09
CA ASN A 957 57.21 -40.46 47.67
C ASN A 957 57.43 -39.33 46.67
N TYR A 958 56.60 -38.28 46.71
CA TYR A 958 56.90 -37.02 46.03
C TYR A 958 57.75 -36.10 46.92
N ILE A 959 57.13 -35.33 47.81
CA ILE A 959 57.84 -34.48 48.80
C ILE A 959 57.64 -35.01 50.22
N ASN A 960 56.39 -35.21 50.62
CA ASN A 960 56.02 -35.75 51.92
C ASN A 960 55.78 -37.27 51.86
N SER A 961 55.18 -37.85 52.89
CA SER A 961 55.07 -39.31 53.03
C SER A 961 53.91 -39.91 52.25
N PHE A 962 54.18 -40.80 51.29
CA PHE A 962 53.16 -41.62 50.63
C PHE A 962 52.94 -42.94 51.39
N ILE A 963 51.73 -43.12 51.88
CA ILE A 963 51.31 -44.31 52.65
C ILE A 963 50.38 -45.15 51.78
N ILE A 964 50.68 -46.44 51.67
CA ILE A 964 49.81 -47.41 50.99
C ILE A 964 49.26 -48.39 52.03
N ARG A 965 47.95 -48.62 52.02
CA ARG A 965 47.29 -49.70 52.75
C ARG A 965 46.80 -50.74 51.75
N ALA A 966 47.33 -51.95 51.85
CA ALA A 966 46.98 -53.05 50.96
C ALA A 966 46.17 -54.09 51.74
N HIS A 967 44.91 -54.25 51.35
CA HIS A 967 43.98 -55.23 51.92
C HIS A 967 43.98 -56.56 51.15
N ALA A 968 44.59 -56.59 49.96
CA ALA A 968 44.74 -57.78 49.10
C ALA A 968 46.22 -58.04 48.73
N ASN A 969 46.49 -58.74 47.63
CA ASN A 969 47.85 -59.14 47.26
C ASN A 969 48.64 -58.00 46.63
N ILE A 970 49.95 -58.06 46.75
CA ILE A 970 50.90 -57.16 46.08
C ILE A 970 51.76 -57.98 45.12
N THR A 971 51.91 -57.50 43.90
CA THR A 971 52.94 -57.98 42.96
C THR A 971 53.83 -56.83 42.56
N ASN A 972 55.14 -56.94 42.79
CA ASN A 972 56.11 -55.93 42.40
C ASN A 972 57.04 -56.44 41.29
N ASN A 973 57.03 -55.74 40.17
CA ASN A 973 57.88 -55.91 39.00
C ASN A 973 58.47 -54.55 38.56
N GLY A 974 58.61 -53.60 39.50
CA GLY A 974 59.05 -52.23 39.25
C GLY A 974 59.78 -51.60 40.43
N ILE A 975 59.88 -50.27 40.46
CA ILE A 975 60.49 -49.51 41.56
C ILE A 975 59.44 -49.26 42.64
N TRP A 976 59.75 -49.51 43.91
CA TRP A 976 58.84 -49.26 45.02
C TRP A 976 59.58 -48.69 46.24
N SER A 977 59.46 -47.37 46.47
CA SER A 977 60.24 -46.59 47.44
C SER A 977 59.39 -45.59 48.26
N ASN A 978 58.09 -45.87 48.44
CA ASN A 978 57.20 -45.03 49.25
C ASN A 978 57.56 -45.03 50.75
N TYR A 979 56.93 -44.16 51.54
CA TYR A 979 57.23 -44.00 52.96
C TYR A 979 56.99 -45.28 53.74
N TYR A 980 55.76 -45.81 53.71
CA TYR A 980 55.51 -47.19 54.08
C TYR A 980 54.27 -47.78 53.40
N THR A 981 54.31 -49.09 53.19
CA THR A 981 53.19 -49.93 52.75
C THR A 981 52.77 -50.80 53.93
N LEU A 982 51.47 -50.84 54.23
CA LEU A 982 50.88 -51.59 55.34
C LEU A 982 49.97 -52.70 54.78
N MET A 983 50.29 -53.95 55.08
CA MET A 983 49.42 -55.10 54.79
C MET A 983 48.38 -55.25 55.90
N GLU A 984 47.09 -55.12 55.59
CA GLU A 984 46.01 -55.09 56.58
C GLU A 984 44.73 -55.84 56.18
N GLY A 985 44.81 -56.75 55.20
CA GLY A 985 43.71 -57.63 54.82
C GLY A 985 43.23 -58.58 55.93
N THR A 986 42.18 -59.35 55.65
CA THR A 986 41.62 -60.34 56.61
C THR A 986 41.76 -61.79 56.16
N SER A 987 42.20 -62.00 54.91
CA SER A 987 42.57 -63.30 54.34
C SER A 987 44.08 -63.35 54.11
N ASP A 988 44.62 -64.55 53.89
CA ASP A 988 46.02 -64.68 53.52
C ASP A 988 46.37 -63.76 52.33
N GLN A 989 47.49 -63.04 52.43
CA GLN A 989 47.94 -62.10 51.40
C GLN A 989 49.33 -62.50 50.90
N TYR A 990 49.58 -62.22 49.62
CA TYR A 990 50.84 -62.49 48.96
C TYR A 990 51.60 -61.20 48.65
N ILE A 991 52.91 -61.24 48.78
CA ILE A 991 53.85 -60.22 48.29
C ILE A 991 54.78 -60.92 47.30
N HIS A 992 54.47 -60.80 46.01
CA HIS A 992 55.24 -61.39 44.92
C HIS A 992 56.34 -60.41 44.49
N LEU A 993 57.61 -60.81 44.67
CA LEU A 993 58.78 -60.04 44.23
C LEU A 993 59.32 -60.63 42.92
N ASN A 994 58.94 -60.05 41.79
CA ASN A 994 59.24 -60.59 40.47
C ASN A 994 60.50 -59.95 39.86
N ASN A 995 61.22 -60.71 39.02
CA ASN A 995 62.35 -60.24 38.20
C ASN A 995 63.45 -59.46 38.94
N GLY A 996 63.64 -59.73 40.23
CA GLY A 996 64.62 -59.02 41.04
C GLY A 996 64.25 -57.56 41.32
N HIS A 997 62.95 -57.22 41.39
CA HIS A 997 62.42 -55.93 41.81
C HIS A 997 61.96 -55.97 43.27
N TRP A 998 62.69 -55.24 44.12
CA TRP A 998 62.62 -55.26 45.58
C TRP A 998 61.74 -54.11 46.06
N ILE A 999 61.18 -54.21 47.27
CA ILE A 999 60.44 -53.09 47.87
C ILE A 999 61.41 -52.34 48.78
N ASP A 1000 61.95 -51.23 48.28
CA ASP A 1000 62.86 -50.34 49.03
C ASP A 1000 62.13 -49.43 50.03
N GLY A 1001 60.83 -49.22 49.82
CA GLY A 1001 59.93 -48.56 50.76
C GLY A 1001 59.69 -49.40 52.02
N GLN A 1002 59.26 -48.77 53.12
CA GLN A 1002 59.06 -49.52 54.37
C GLN A 1002 57.85 -50.44 54.30
N MET A 1003 58.05 -51.76 54.42
CA MET A 1003 56.94 -52.71 54.50
C MET A 1003 56.56 -52.98 55.95
N ARG A 1004 55.27 -52.90 56.24
CA ARG A 1004 54.66 -53.19 57.54
C ARG A 1004 53.54 -54.21 57.37
N ILE A 1005 53.39 -55.11 58.31
CA ILE A 1005 52.30 -56.08 58.37
C ILE A 1005 51.53 -55.87 59.67
N HIS A 1006 50.23 -55.61 59.56
CA HIS A 1006 49.32 -55.54 60.70
C HIS A 1006 48.70 -56.91 60.98
N ALA A 1007 48.64 -57.32 62.25
CA ALA A 1007 47.89 -58.52 62.62
C ALA A 1007 46.37 -58.26 62.48
N ASP A 1008 45.65 -59.14 61.78
CA ASP A 1008 44.18 -59.10 61.62
C ASP A 1008 43.42 -59.54 62.88
N ILE A 1009 44.16 -59.95 63.92
CA ILE A 1009 43.62 -60.37 65.21
C ILE A 1009 44.19 -59.50 66.34
N SER A 1010 43.38 -59.23 67.37
CA SER A 1010 43.73 -58.37 68.50
C SER A 1010 43.83 -59.13 69.83
N GLY A 1011 44.79 -58.77 70.69
CA GLY A 1011 44.90 -59.34 72.04
C GLY A 1011 46.01 -58.70 72.89
N PRO A 1012 46.26 -59.25 74.10
CA PRO A 1012 47.16 -58.63 75.07
C PRO A 1012 48.66 -58.82 74.79
N TRP A 1013 49.04 -59.83 73.99
CA TRP A 1013 50.44 -60.16 73.68
C TRP A 1013 50.57 -60.60 72.23
N TYR A 1014 51.58 -60.11 71.52
CA TYR A 1014 51.85 -60.43 70.11
C TYR A 1014 53.21 -61.10 69.99
N GLN A 1015 53.34 -62.08 69.09
CA GLN A 1015 54.62 -62.68 68.72
C GLN A 1015 54.59 -63.09 67.24
N TRP A 1016 55.45 -62.48 66.43
CA TRP A 1016 55.57 -62.80 65.01
C TRP A 1016 56.48 -64.02 64.76
N TYR A 1017 56.06 -64.83 63.79
CA TYR A 1017 56.72 -66.05 63.32
C TYR A 1017 57.07 -65.91 61.83
N TRP A 1018 58.15 -66.58 61.44
CA TRP A 1018 58.57 -66.77 60.06
C TRP A 1018 58.82 -68.27 59.83
N ASN A 1019 58.16 -68.84 58.82
CA ASN A 1019 58.22 -70.28 58.49
C ASN A 1019 58.01 -71.20 59.72
N GLY A 1020 57.08 -70.83 60.59
CA GLY A 1020 56.72 -71.59 61.80
C GLY A 1020 57.65 -71.42 63.01
N GLY A 1021 58.71 -70.61 62.93
CA GLY A 1021 59.59 -70.26 64.06
C GLY A 1021 59.46 -68.79 64.47
N ALA A 1022 59.58 -68.46 65.76
CA ALA A 1022 59.51 -67.06 66.21
C ALA A 1022 60.66 -66.23 65.58
N ILE A 1023 60.37 -65.04 65.02
CA ILE A 1023 61.38 -64.24 64.30
C ILE A 1023 62.61 -63.94 65.17
N VAL A 1024 62.38 -63.64 66.46
CA VAL A 1024 63.42 -63.33 67.45
C VAL A 1024 64.44 -64.46 67.65
N SER A 1025 64.04 -65.72 67.42
CA SER A 1025 64.97 -66.86 67.55
C SER A 1025 65.77 -67.12 66.27
N HIS A 1026 65.34 -66.57 65.14
CA HIS A 1026 65.98 -66.80 63.84
C HIS A 1026 67.02 -65.72 63.49
N TRP A 1027 66.84 -64.47 63.93
CA TRP A 1027 67.71 -63.34 63.53
C TRP A 1027 68.28 -62.54 64.74
N PRO A 1028 69.26 -63.08 65.49
CA PRO A 1028 69.88 -62.36 66.60
C PRO A 1028 70.99 -61.40 66.12
N ASP A 1029 70.61 -60.15 65.82
CA ASP A 1029 71.45 -58.93 65.70
C ASP A 1029 72.46 -58.84 64.51
N PRO A 1030 72.48 -57.75 63.71
CA PRO A 1030 71.50 -56.65 63.62
C PRO A 1030 70.24 -57.08 62.86
N ASP A 1031 69.10 -56.95 63.52
CA ASP A 1031 67.79 -57.54 63.17
C ASP A 1031 67.23 -56.99 61.84
N PRO A 1032 66.83 -57.84 60.88
CA PRO A 1032 66.12 -57.42 59.67
C PRO A 1032 64.66 -56.97 59.92
N PHE A 1033 64.15 -57.07 61.15
CA PHE A 1033 62.78 -56.67 61.51
C PHE A 1033 62.73 -55.77 62.75
N SER A 1034 61.59 -55.12 62.95
CA SER A 1034 61.22 -54.47 64.21
C SER A 1034 59.74 -54.71 64.51
N GLY A 1035 59.34 -54.63 65.79
CA GLY A 1035 57.94 -54.86 66.18
C GLY A 1035 57.50 -56.32 66.22
N TYR A 1036 58.42 -57.30 66.26
CA TYR A 1036 58.09 -58.73 66.33
C TYR A 1036 57.33 -59.17 67.61
N THR A 1037 57.19 -58.31 68.62
CA THR A 1037 56.28 -58.49 69.77
C THR A 1037 55.15 -57.44 69.85
N SER A 1038 54.87 -56.76 68.73
CA SER A 1038 53.84 -55.74 68.58
C SER A 1038 52.73 -56.23 67.64
N ASN A 1039 51.61 -55.50 67.59
CA ASN A 1039 50.53 -55.74 66.62
C ASN A 1039 50.94 -55.47 65.16
N THR A 1040 52.10 -54.85 64.94
CA THR A 1040 52.63 -54.55 63.60
C THR A 1040 54.09 -55.00 63.50
N LEU A 1041 54.38 -55.86 62.52
CA LEU A 1041 55.74 -56.24 62.13
C LEU A 1041 56.25 -55.28 61.06
N GLN A 1042 57.45 -54.75 61.22
CA GLN A 1042 58.09 -53.86 60.25
C GLN A 1042 59.34 -54.53 59.69
N PHE A 1043 59.49 -54.52 58.36
CA PHE A 1043 60.70 -54.94 57.67
C PHE A 1043 61.70 -53.79 57.69
N ASN A 1044 62.96 -54.07 58.00
CA ASN A 1044 64.05 -53.12 57.81
C ASN A 1044 64.52 -53.26 56.35
N ASN A 1045 64.29 -52.24 55.54
CA ASN A 1045 64.31 -52.26 54.06
C ASN A 1045 65.61 -52.78 53.44
N PRO A 1046 65.58 -53.31 52.21
CA PRO A 1046 64.39 -53.54 51.34
C PRO A 1046 63.68 -54.89 51.59
N VAL A 1047 62.41 -55.11 51.22
CA VAL A 1047 61.84 -56.47 51.13
C VAL A 1047 62.35 -57.17 49.87
N SER A 1048 62.78 -58.42 50.00
CA SER A 1048 63.98 -58.89 49.30
C SER A 1048 64.07 -60.41 49.31
N ALA A 1049 64.90 -61.00 48.44
CA ALA A 1049 65.10 -62.46 48.36
C ALA A 1049 65.56 -63.15 49.67
N ASN A 1050 66.11 -62.42 50.65
CA ASN A 1050 66.46 -62.98 51.96
C ASN A 1050 65.31 -62.94 52.98
N ARG A 1051 64.17 -62.34 52.63
CA ARG A 1051 62.96 -62.19 53.45
C ARG A 1051 61.78 -62.95 52.85
N LEU A 1052 62.06 -64.00 52.07
CA LEU A 1052 61.03 -64.89 51.53
C LEU A 1052 60.53 -65.84 52.62
N GLY A 1053 59.26 -66.21 52.57
CA GLY A 1053 58.64 -67.15 53.48
C GLY A 1053 57.28 -66.67 53.99
N THR A 1054 56.70 -67.47 54.88
CA THR A 1054 55.38 -67.21 55.45
C THR A 1054 55.52 -66.52 56.80
N TYR A 1055 54.82 -65.40 56.97
CA TYR A 1055 54.78 -64.59 58.18
C TYR A 1055 53.39 -64.63 58.80
N ASN A 1056 53.30 -64.92 60.10
CA ASN A 1056 52.05 -64.81 60.86
C ASN A 1056 52.32 -64.44 62.33
N CYS A 1057 51.32 -63.91 63.02
CA CYS A 1057 51.42 -63.45 64.40
C CYS A 1057 50.59 -64.36 65.31
N ASN A 1058 51.19 -64.87 66.38
CA ASN A 1058 50.47 -65.56 67.44
C ASN A 1058 50.01 -64.55 68.49
N VAL A 1059 48.70 -64.50 68.74
CA VAL A 1059 48.08 -63.67 69.77
C VAL A 1059 47.31 -64.58 70.72
N GLY A 1060 47.88 -64.85 71.90
CA GLY A 1060 47.23 -65.65 72.94
C GLY A 1060 46.90 -67.10 72.55
N GLY A 1061 47.62 -67.69 71.59
CA GLY A 1061 47.44 -69.06 71.11
C GLY A 1061 46.73 -69.19 69.76
N VAL A 1062 46.23 -68.08 69.20
CA VAL A 1062 45.60 -68.02 67.86
C VAL A 1062 46.57 -67.36 66.89
N TYR A 1063 46.70 -67.90 65.68
CA TYR A 1063 47.52 -67.32 64.63
C TYR A 1063 46.69 -66.37 63.76
N SER A 1064 47.30 -65.25 63.36
CA SER A 1064 46.79 -64.34 62.34
C SER A 1064 46.77 -65.02 60.97
N ARG A 1065 46.22 -64.34 59.95
CA ARG A 1065 46.39 -64.75 58.55
C ARG A 1065 47.86 -64.88 58.16
N ASP A 1066 48.12 -65.66 57.13
CA ASP A 1066 49.45 -65.82 56.56
C ASP A 1066 49.74 -64.68 55.57
N ILE A 1067 50.93 -64.08 55.71
CA ILE A 1067 51.50 -63.20 54.69
C ILE A 1067 52.67 -63.92 54.04
N ILE A 1068 52.54 -64.21 52.76
CA ILE A 1068 53.50 -65.02 52.02
C ILE A 1068 54.33 -64.09 51.15
N VAL A 1069 55.60 -63.95 51.49
CA VAL A 1069 56.57 -63.24 50.64
C VAL A 1069 57.25 -64.28 49.79
N ASP A 1070 57.04 -64.22 48.49
CA ASP A 1070 57.66 -65.15 47.55
C ASP A 1070 58.37 -64.40 46.41
N GLN A 1071 59.06 -65.19 45.60
CA GLN A 1071 59.59 -64.76 44.32
C GLN A 1071 59.08 -65.76 43.28
N SER A 1072 58.46 -65.26 42.21
CA SER A 1072 58.10 -66.09 41.07
C SER A 1072 58.99 -65.73 39.88
N SER A 1073 59.69 -66.72 39.35
CA SER A 1073 60.32 -66.68 38.03
C SER A 1073 59.53 -67.48 36.99
N THR A 1074 58.37 -68.03 37.37
CA THR A 1074 57.62 -68.94 36.51
C THR A 1074 56.65 -68.15 35.66
N MET A 1075 56.88 -68.20 34.34
CA MET A 1075 56.00 -67.60 33.34
C MET A 1075 54.84 -68.54 33.05
N ARG A 1076 53.61 -68.02 33.03
CA ARG A 1076 52.43 -68.74 32.57
C ARG A 1076 51.94 -68.11 31.28
N LEU A 1077 51.56 -68.94 30.31
CA LEU A 1077 51.10 -68.48 29.01
C LEU A 1077 49.64 -68.87 28.80
N ASP A 1078 48.79 -67.87 28.63
CA ASP A 1078 47.42 -68.03 28.16
C ASP A 1078 47.45 -67.83 26.64
N VAL A 1079 47.22 -68.89 25.86
CA VAL A 1079 47.30 -68.86 24.39
C VAL A 1079 46.12 -69.59 23.78
N LYS A 1080 45.48 -68.96 22.80
CA LYS A 1080 44.39 -69.56 22.02
C LYS A 1080 44.77 -69.81 20.57
N VAL A 1081 44.48 -71.03 20.10
CA VAL A 1081 44.68 -71.44 18.70
C VAL A 1081 43.48 -72.24 18.22
N PHE A 1082 42.89 -71.83 17.10
CA PHE A 1082 41.88 -72.61 16.40
C PHE A 1082 42.48 -73.31 15.19
N MET A 1083 42.32 -74.63 15.10
CA MET A 1083 42.68 -75.40 13.92
C MET A 1083 41.52 -75.39 12.92
N GLU A 1084 41.77 -74.97 11.68
CA GLU A 1084 40.74 -74.85 10.63
C GLU A 1084 39.96 -76.16 10.41
N GLY A 1085 40.62 -77.32 10.46
CA GLY A 1085 39.98 -78.62 10.25
C GLY A 1085 38.82 -78.93 11.21
N PRO A 1086 39.03 -78.92 12.54
CA PRO A 1086 37.96 -79.12 13.51
C PRO A 1086 37.10 -77.87 13.78
N PHE A 1087 37.49 -76.66 13.37
CA PHE A 1087 36.76 -75.43 13.67
C PHE A 1087 35.36 -75.40 13.03
N ASN A 1088 34.34 -75.11 13.83
CA ASN A 1088 32.93 -75.14 13.44
C ASN A 1088 32.26 -73.75 13.38
N GLY A 1089 33.05 -72.67 13.48
CA GLY A 1089 32.59 -71.28 13.45
C GLY A 1089 32.49 -70.62 14.83
N THR A 1090 32.43 -71.42 15.90
CA THR A 1090 32.43 -70.92 17.29
C THR A 1090 33.45 -71.66 18.17
N GLU A 1091 33.63 -72.97 17.98
CA GLU A 1091 34.56 -73.84 18.72
C GLU A 1091 35.19 -74.87 17.75
N MET A 1092 35.92 -75.86 18.27
CA MET A 1092 36.43 -77.01 17.53
C MET A 1092 35.71 -78.31 17.88
N ASN A 1093 35.43 -79.13 16.88
CA ASN A 1093 34.90 -80.48 17.07
C ASN A 1093 35.97 -81.38 17.72
N ASN A 1094 35.64 -81.96 18.87
CA ASN A 1094 36.51 -82.85 19.66
C ASN A 1094 36.08 -84.33 19.60
N THR A 1095 35.32 -84.75 18.57
CA THR A 1095 34.79 -86.12 18.46
C THR A 1095 35.87 -87.22 18.47
N ILE A 1096 37.11 -86.85 18.16
CA ILE A 1096 38.27 -87.75 18.20
C ILE A 1096 38.86 -87.94 19.60
N ASN A 1097 38.39 -87.26 20.64
CA ASN A 1097 38.91 -87.32 22.01
C ASN A 1097 39.15 -88.77 22.52
N PRO A 1098 38.21 -89.73 22.33
CA PRO A 1098 38.43 -91.12 22.75
C PRO A 1098 39.53 -91.87 21.98
N LEU A 1099 40.01 -91.30 20.87
CA LEU A 1099 41.03 -91.85 19.96
C LEU A 1099 42.36 -91.09 20.04
N ILE A 1100 42.47 -90.05 20.88
CA ILE A 1100 43.72 -89.32 21.08
C ILE A 1100 44.74 -90.27 21.75
N PRO A 1101 45.95 -90.42 21.20
CA PRO A 1101 46.99 -91.23 21.82
C PRO A 1101 47.34 -90.74 23.23
N LEU A 1102 47.51 -91.68 24.17
CA LEU A 1102 47.90 -91.35 25.55
C LEU A 1102 49.34 -90.84 25.67
N GLN A 1103 50.20 -91.15 24.70
CA GLN A 1103 51.54 -90.59 24.55
C GLN A 1103 51.52 -89.53 23.44
N ASN A 1104 52.21 -88.39 23.62
CA ASN A 1104 52.20 -87.31 22.63
C ASN A 1104 52.56 -87.84 21.22
N SER A 1105 51.82 -87.38 20.22
CA SER A 1105 51.93 -87.89 18.84
C SER A 1105 52.80 -87.02 17.93
N LEU A 1106 53.57 -86.09 18.51
CA LEU A 1106 54.35 -85.07 17.79
C LEU A 1106 55.73 -85.58 17.34
N GLY A 1107 56.10 -86.83 17.70
CA GLY A 1107 57.33 -87.48 17.22
C GLY A 1107 57.42 -87.61 15.69
N ILE A 1108 56.29 -87.57 14.98
CA ILE A 1108 56.25 -87.62 13.51
C ILE A 1108 56.76 -86.33 12.85
N ILE A 1109 56.78 -85.21 13.59
CA ILE A 1109 57.28 -83.90 13.15
C ILE A 1109 58.58 -83.49 13.88
N GLY A 1110 59.29 -84.45 14.50
CA GLY A 1110 60.61 -84.25 15.08
C GLY A 1110 60.66 -83.93 16.57
N TYR A 1111 59.52 -83.79 17.25
CA TYR A 1111 59.47 -83.57 18.71
C TYR A 1111 59.45 -84.89 19.49
N SER A 1112 60.52 -85.20 20.24
CA SER A 1112 60.67 -86.47 20.96
C SER A 1112 60.48 -86.35 22.49
N GLY A 1113 59.60 -85.45 22.95
CA GLY A 1113 59.33 -85.23 24.37
C GLY A 1113 58.66 -86.43 25.07
N PRO A 1114 58.83 -86.58 26.39
CA PRO A 1114 58.33 -87.72 27.16
C PRO A 1114 56.84 -87.60 27.58
N GLU A 1115 56.14 -86.54 27.19
CA GLU A 1115 54.78 -86.23 27.67
C GLU A 1115 53.79 -87.35 27.34
N ALA A 1116 53.15 -87.87 28.39
CA ALA A 1116 52.13 -88.91 28.31
C ALA A 1116 51.16 -88.78 29.51
N VAL A 1117 49.92 -89.24 29.31
CA VAL A 1117 48.87 -89.28 30.33
C VAL A 1117 48.34 -90.71 30.48
N SER A 1118 47.79 -91.06 31.65
CA SER A 1118 47.16 -92.38 31.87
C SER A 1118 45.76 -92.48 31.25
N SER A 1119 45.11 -91.34 31.01
CA SER A 1119 43.85 -91.14 30.30
C SER A 1119 43.75 -89.69 29.84
N ILE A 1120 43.02 -89.39 28.77
CA ILE A 1120 42.76 -88.00 28.35
C ILE A 1120 41.93 -87.31 29.45
N PRO A 1121 42.46 -86.26 30.11
CA PRO A 1121 41.94 -85.79 31.40
C PRO A 1121 40.71 -84.87 31.28
N ASN A 1122 40.45 -84.31 30.10
CA ASN A 1122 39.35 -83.38 29.85
C ASN A 1122 38.60 -83.78 28.56
N ALA A 1123 37.27 -83.84 28.65
CA ALA A 1123 36.40 -84.21 27.54
C ALA A 1123 36.45 -83.19 26.38
N ASP A 1124 36.79 -81.94 26.66
CA ASP A 1124 36.88 -80.86 25.68
C ASP A 1124 38.20 -80.84 24.89
N ILE A 1125 39.13 -81.76 25.17
CA ILE A 1125 40.41 -81.86 24.44
C ILE A 1125 40.16 -82.31 22.99
N VAL A 1126 40.73 -81.57 22.04
CA VAL A 1126 40.68 -81.77 20.59
C VAL A 1126 41.82 -82.67 20.11
N ASP A 1127 43.09 -82.34 20.43
CA ASP A 1127 44.28 -83.14 20.10
C ASP A 1127 45.50 -82.66 20.91
N TRP A 1128 46.64 -83.32 20.71
CA TRP A 1128 47.96 -82.83 21.12
C TRP A 1128 48.47 -81.73 20.18
N VAL A 1129 48.91 -80.62 20.75
CA VAL A 1129 49.69 -79.59 20.06
C VAL A 1129 51.06 -79.50 20.70
N GLY A 1130 52.08 -79.11 19.94
CA GLY A 1130 53.34 -78.75 20.56
C GLY A 1130 53.58 -77.27 20.46
N PHE A 1131 54.32 -76.81 21.44
CA PHE A 1131 54.40 -75.42 21.81
C PHE A 1131 55.88 -75.12 22.04
N GLU A 1132 56.40 -74.13 21.33
CA GLU A 1132 57.80 -73.75 21.38
C GLU A 1132 57.91 -72.23 21.59
N LEU A 1133 58.84 -71.82 22.45
CA LEU A 1133 59.10 -70.44 22.81
C LEU A 1133 60.47 -70.04 22.32
N ARG A 1134 60.54 -68.93 21.59
CA ARG A 1134 61.76 -68.39 21.01
C ARG A 1134 62.03 -66.98 21.54
N ASP A 1135 63.23 -66.76 22.07
CA ASP A 1135 63.67 -65.46 22.57
C ASP A 1135 64.60 -64.80 21.56
N ALA A 1136 64.10 -63.81 20.83
CA ALA A 1136 64.82 -63.17 19.73
C ALA A 1136 64.54 -61.65 19.66
N PRO A 1137 65.44 -60.84 19.06
CA PRO A 1137 65.21 -59.40 18.87
C PRO A 1137 64.01 -59.07 17.99
N ASP A 1138 63.65 -59.95 17.05
CA ASP A 1138 62.52 -59.79 16.14
C ASP A 1138 62.02 -61.16 15.61
N ALA A 1139 60.85 -61.17 14.97
CA ALA A 1139 60.26 -62.40 14.43
C ALA A 1139 61.11 -63.07 13.32
N ALA A 1140 61.93 -62.31 12.58
CA ALA A 1140 62.77 -62.88 11.51
C ALA A 1140 63.97 -63.65 12.07
N SER A 1141 64.46 -63.25 13.23
CA SER A 1141 65.57 -63.89 13.95
C SER A 1141 65.12 -64.99 14.91
N ALA A 1142 63.83 -65.12 15.21
CA ALA A 1142 63.22 -66.20 15.99
C ALA A 1142 63.26 -67.55 15.26
N ASN A 1143 64.45 -68.16 15.17
CA ASN A 1143 64.70 -69.48 14.57
C ASN A 1143 64.96 -70.56 15.63
N GLU A 1144 65.21 -71.81 15.20
CA GLU A 1144 65.43 -72.95 16.11
C GLU A 1144 66.59 -72.74 17.10
N ASN A 1145 67.58 -71.89 16.78
CA ASN A 1145 68.69 -71.60 17.71
C ASN A 1145 68.31 -70.63 18.84
N THR A 1146 67.15 -69.99 18.75
CA THR A 1146 66.63 -69.05 19.75
C THR A 1146 65.58 -69.67 20.67
N THR A 1147 65.34 -70.98 20.55
CA THR A 1147 64.37 -71.69 21.38
C THR A 1147 64.82 -71.73 22.84
N VAL A 1148 63.99 -71.20 23.74
CA VAL A 1148 64.24 -71.10 25.19
C VAL A 1148 63.34 -72.01 26.02
N GLY A 1149 62.23 -72.51 25.46
CA GLY A 1149 61.32 -73.43 26.14
C GLY A 1149 60.36 -74.09 25.17
N GLY A 1150 59.71 -75.17 25.59
CA GLY A 1150 58.70 -75.83 24.79
C GLY A 1150 58.26 -77.18 25.35
N GLY A 1151 57.17 -77.72 24.81
CA GLY A 1151 56.49 -78.92 25.34
C GLY A 1151 55.38 -79.43 24.43
N ALA A 1152 54.85 -80.62 24.74
CA ALA A 1152 53.58 -81.08 24.20
C ALA A 1152 52.44 -80.78 25.20
N TYR A 1153 51.36 -80.18 24.69
CA TYR A 1153 50.22 -79.69 25.45
C TYR A 1153 48.91 -80.13 24.80
N PHE A 1154 47.81 -79.98 25.51
CA PHE A 1154 46.48 -80.26 24.99
C PHE A 1154 45.82 -79.00 24.44
N LEU A 1155 45.12 -79.15 23.32
CA LEU A 1155 44.26 -78.11 22.78
C LEU A 1155 42.80 -78.39 23.16
N LEU A 1156 42.12 -77.45 23.78
CA LEU A 1156 40.69 -77.53 24.10
C LEU A 1156 39.82 -77.02 22.93
N LYS A 1157 38.55 -77.40 22.91
CA LYS A 1157 37.59 -77.03 21.86
C LYS A 1157 37.40 -75.51 21.71
N ASP A 1158 37.62 -74.74 22.77
CA ASP A 1158 37.51 -73.27 22.79
C ASP A 1158 38.80 -72.57 22.31
N GLY A 1159 39.78 -73.35 21.84
CA GLY A 1159 41.07 -72.87 21.37
C GLY A 1159 42.15 -72.80 22.44
N SER A 1160 41.81 -72.95 23.72
CA SER A 1160 42.77 -72.80 24.83
C SER A 1160 43.81 -73.93 24.84
N ILE A 1161 45.08 -73.58 24.99
CA ILE A 1161 46.17 -74.56 25.18
C ILE A 1161 46.40 -74.77 26.67
N VAL A 1162 46.37 -76.02 27.12
CA VAL A 1162 46.46 -76.40 28.54
C VAL A 1162 47.49 -77.51 28.79
N GLY A 1163 47.93 -77.61 30.04
CA GLY A 1163 48.84 -78.62 30.57
C GLY A 1163 48.29 -80.04 30.53
N LEU A 1164 49.12 -80.99 30.97
CA LEU A 1164 48.80 -82.43 30.96
C LEU A 1164 47.66 -82.82 31.91
N ASP A 1165 47.22 -81.92 32.78
CA ASP A 1165 46.03 -82.08 33.63
C ASP A 1165 44.72 -81.69 32.91
N GLY A 1166 44.81 -81.13 31.70
CA GLY A 1166 43.68 -80.70 30.90
C GLY A 1166 43.04 -79.39 31.35
N ASN A 1167 43.69 -78.62 32.24
CA ASN A 1167 43.12 -77.39 32.80
C ASN A 1167 44.15 -76.26 33.04
N SER A 1168 45.34 -76.57 33.56
CA SER A 1168 46.32 -75.54 33.93
C SER A 1168 46.96 -74.88 32.71
N MET A 1169 47.24 -73.57 32.76
CA MET A 1169 48.02 -72.90 31.72
C MET A 1169 49.44 -73.50 31.60
N PRO A 1170 49.99 -73.60 30.39
CA PRO A 1170 51.41 -73.90 30.17
C PRO A 1170 52.30 -72.98 31.03
N SER A 1171 53.18 -73.59 31.82
CA SER A 1171 54.12 -72.89 32.69
C SER A 1171 55.56 -73.19 32.29
N PHE A 1172 56.40 -72.16 32.24
CA PHE A 1172 57.80 -72.25 31.83
C PHE A 1172 58.72 -71.54 32.82
N ASP A 1173 59.79 -72.21 33.22
CA ASP A 1173 60.88 -71.63 34.00
C ASP A 1173 61.97 -71.15 33.04
N ILE A 1174 61.72 -70.03 32.36
CA ILE A 1174 62.61 -69.44 31.35
C ILE A 1174 62.94 -67.99 31.67
N THR A 1175 64.09 -67.51 31.20
CA THR A 1175 64.49 -66.09 31.29
C THR A 1175 64.40 -65.47 29.90
N ILE A 1176 63.73 -64.32 29.78
CA ILE A 1176 63.63 -63.56 28.51
C ILE A 1176 64.72 -62.49 28.50
N SER A 1177 65.54 -62.47 27.45
CA SER A 1177 66.60 -61.47 27.23
C SER A 1177 66.29 -60.48 26.10
N ASN A 1178 65.44 -60.86 25.14
CA ASN A 1178 64.98 -60.01 24.04
C ASN A 1178 63.44 -59.93 24.02
N GLN A 1179 62.80 -60.42 22.96
CA GLN A 1179 61.35 -60.51 22.82
C GLN A 1179 60.95 -61.99 22.65
N LEU A 1180 59.86 -62.38 23.31
CA LEU A 1180 59.40 -63.77 23.31
C LEU A 1180 58.39 -63.99 22.16
N PHE A 1181 58.62 -65.00 21.33
CA PHE A 1181 57.70 -65.43 20.27
C PHE A 1181 57.21 -66.84 20.55
N VAL A 1182 55.93 -67.11 20.28
CA VAL A 1182 55.34 -68.44 20.39
C VAL A 1182 55.22 -69.09 19.03
N LEU A 1183 55.60 -70.36 18.95
CA LEU A 1183 55.40 -71.22 17.80
C LEU A 1183 54.52 -72.40 18.24
N VAL A 1184 53.45 -72.64 17.50
CA VAL A 1184 52.55 -73.78 17.71
C VAL A 1184 52.63 -74.70 16.51
N TRP A 1185 52.88 -75.98 16.75
CA TRP A 1185 52.86 -77.02 15.72
C TRP A 1185 51.84 -78.10 16.02
N HIS A 1186 51.32 -78.68 14.96
CA HIS A 1186 50.40 -79.81 15.01
C HIS A 1186 50.79 -80.81 13.92
N ARG A 1187 50.61 -82.11 14.17
CA ARG A 1187 51.03 -83.20 13.25
C ARG A 1187 50.47 -83.09 11.83
N ASN A 1188 49.33 -82.42 11.66
CA ASN A 1188 48.61 -82.28 10.38
C ASN A 1188 48.55 -80.82 9.86
N HIS A 1189 49.29 -79.88 10.46
CA HIS A 1189 49.29 -78.47 10.04
C HIS A 1189 50.71 -77.92 9.96
N LEU A 1190 50.94 -76.90 9.13
CA LEU A 1190 52.21 -76.16 9.16
C LEU A 1190 52.37 -75.47 10.52
N PRO A 1191 53.58 -75.47 11.12
CA PRO A 1191 53.85 -74.68 12.32
C PRO A 1191 53.56 -73.20 12.07
N VAL A 1192 52.92 -72.55 13.05
CA VAL A 1192 52.60 -71.12 13.00
C VAL A 1192 53.32 -70.42 14.14
N MET A 1193 54.03 -69.33 13.82
CA MET A 1193 54.70 -68.48 14.80
C MET A 1193 53.94 -67.17 14.94
N SER A 1194 53.91 -66.59 16.14
CA SER A 1194 53.38 -65.24 16.35
C SER A 1194 54.17 -64.22 15.52
N LYS A 1195 53.44 -63.32 14.85
CA LYS A 1195 54.03 -62.22 14.07
C LYS A 1195 54.66 -61.16 14.99
N TYR A 1196 54.04 -60.95 16.14
CA TYR A 1196 54.47 -60.00 17.16
C TYR A 1196 54.95 -60.78 18.40
N PRO A 1197 55.85 -60.18 19.19
CA PRO A 1197 56.25 -60.78 20.44
C PRO A 1197 55.07 -60.84 21.42
N LEU A 1198 55.06 -61.87 22.26
CA LEU A 1198 54.11 -62.03 23.34
C LEU A 1198 54.25 -60.88 24.33
N THR A 1199 53.13 -60.33 24.73
CA THR A 1199 53.01 -59.31 25.77
C THR A 1199 52.42 -59.94 27.03
N GLU A 1200 52.66 -59.36 28.21
CA GLU A 1200 52.07 -59.83 29.48
C GLU A 1200 50.53 -59.66 29.53
N SER A 1201 49.91 -59.19 28.44
CA SER A 1201 48.46 -59.11 28.22
C SER A 1201 48.09 -59.49 26.79
N GLY A 1202 46.95 -60.17 26.60
CA GLY A 1202 46.29 -60.39 25.29
C GLY A 1202 46.78 -61.58 24.45
N GLY A 1203 47.06 -62.73 25.09
CA GLY A 1203 47.50 -63.95 24.40
C GLY A 1203 46.47 -64.64 23.51
#